data_AF-A0A522NH92-F1
#
_entry.id   AF-A0A522NH92-F1
#
_cell.length_a   1.000
_cell.length_b   1.000
_cell.length_c   1.000
_cell.angle_alpha   90.00
_cell.angle_beta   90.00
_cell.angle_gamma   90.00
#
_symmetry.space_group_name_H-M   'P 1'
#
loop_
_entity.id
_entity.type
_entity.pdbx_description
1 polymer ?
#
loop_
_entity_poly.entity_id
_entity_poly.type
_entity_poly.pdbx_seq_one_letter_code
_entity_poly.pdbx_strand_id
1 'polypeptide(L)'
;MPIAINPEHQELADSVRSLVARIAPSETLHAWMETSPENTENPPPYWQAAAEQGLQGVHLAESVGGQGFGILELAIVLAEFGYGAVPGPFVPSAIASALISAHDPDAKVLAELASGAEIAAYGLNCCALTATRQGNSLVIRGELRAVPAAAQASLLVLPVAIDSGEAWVVLRADQLEIEPVKSLDPLRPIADVRANAVEVGDDVVLTNLSMGTAHALMTTLLSAEAIGVARWATDTASHYAKIREQFGRPIGQFQAIKHKCAEMIADTERATAAVWDAARAIDEASENHWDTVGSHVEFAAAVAATLAPAAAQRCAQDCIQVHGGIGFTWEHDTNVYYRRALMLAASFGRSSDYPQKVVDTATSTGIRAVDIDLDPDTEKLRAEIRAEVSALKEIEREQRKVAIAEGGWVLPYLPKPWGRAAGPVEQIIIAQEFASGRVKRPQTGIATWIVPSIVAFGTEDQKQRFLPPTFRGEMLWCQLFSEPGAGSDLAGLTTKATRTDGGWRITGQKIWTTAAQFARWGALLARTDPNAPKHNGITYFLLDMRSEGVDVKPLRELTGNALFNTVYIDDVFVPDECVLGEVNRGWEVSRNTLTAERVSIGSSEANFLATLSQFVDFVRDGQFDQVAQHRAGQLIAEGHAAKVLNLRSTLLTLAGGDAMPSAAVSKLLSMRTGQGYAEFAVSSFGTDAAIGDTDQLPGKWGEYLLASRATTIYGGTSEVQLNIIAERLLGLPRDP
;
A
#
# COMPACT_ATOMS: atom_id res chain seq x y z
N MET A 1 -4.27 6.47 6.95
CA MET A 1 -3.03 6.59 7.74
C MET A 1 -2.08 7.55 7.03
N PRO A 2 -1.31 8.38 7.76
CA PRO A 2 -0.33 9.31 7.19
C PRO A 2 0.87 8.58 6.58
N ILE A 3 1.69 9.27 5.79
CA ILE A 3 3.00 8.73 5.34
C ILE A 3 3.86 8.34 6.56
N ALA A 4 3.82 9.18 7.61
CA ALA A 4 4.56 9.01 8.85
C ALA A 4 4.43 7.60 9.45
N ILE A 5 5.58 7.02 9.82
CA ILE A 5 5.67 5.68 10.40
C ILE A 5 6.27 5.74 11.81
N ASN A 6 7.50 6.25 11.94
CA ASN A 6 8.22 6.28 13.21
C ASN A 6 7.74 7.46 14.10
N PRO A 7 8.12 7.51 15.39
CA PRO A 7 7.68 8.57 16.30
C PRO A 7 8.05 9.99 15.84
N GLU A 8 9.26 10.20 15.31
CA GLU A 8 9.72 11.52 14.83
C GLU A 8 8.88 12.01 13.65
N HIS A 9 8.57 11.12 12.71
CA HIS A 9 7.66 11.38 11.60
C HIS A 9 6.25 11.73 12.07
N GLN A 10 5.76 11.06 13.11
CA GLN A 10 4.45 11.33 13.69
C GLN A 10 4.41 12.70 14.37
N GLU A 11 5.46 13.05 15.12
CA GLU A 11 5.60 14.37 15.74
C GLU A 11 5.64 15.49 14.69
N LEU A 12 6.39 15.28 13.60
CA LEU A 12 6.40 16.21 12.45
C LEU A 12 5.00 16.35 11.85
N ALA A 13 4.33 15.23 11.54
CA ALA A 13 3.00 15.24 10.95
C ALA A 13 1.96 15.94 11.85
N ASP A 14 2.00 15.70 13.15
CA ASP A 14 1.07 16.30 14.11
C ASP A 14 1.34 17.80 14.33
N SER A 15 2.61 18.22 14.32
CA SER A 15 3.00 19.63 14.34
C SER A 15 2.47 20.36 13.11
N VAL A 16 2.70 19.81 11.91
CA VAL A 16 2.22 20.39 10.64
C VAL A 16 0.70 20.41 10.59
N ARG A 17 0.02 19.32 10.99
CA ARG A 17 -1.45 19.28 11.05
C ARG A 17 -2.02 20.35 11.96
N SER A 18 -1.37 20.59 13.10
CA SER A 18 -1.76 21.64 14.04
C SER A 18 -1.58 23.05 13.46
N LEU A 19 -0.54 23.28 12.65
CA LEU A 19 -0.40 24.52 11.89
C LEU A 19 -1.50 24.64 10.82
N VAL A 20 -1.66 23.62 9.99
CA VAL A 20 -2.64 23.55 8.88
C VAL A 20 -4.05 23.86 9.37
N ALA A 21 -4.47 23.26 10.49
CA ALA A 21 -5.79 23.50 11.08
C ALA A 21 -6.03 24.97 11.49
N ARG A 22 -4.96 25.73 11.80
CA ARG A 22 -5.05 27.16 12.12
C ARG A 22 -5.05 28.05 10.88
N ILE A 23 -4.31 27.66 9.84
CA ILE A 23 -4.07 28.52 8.66
C ILE A 23 -5.06 28.27 7.52
N ALA A 24 -5.66 27.09 7.47
CA ALA A 24 -6.59 26.67 6.43
C ALA A 24 -7.90 26.07 6.99
N PRO A 25 -8.58 26.74 7.96
CA PRO A 25 -9.93 26.34 8.34
C PRO A 25 -10.91 26.57 7.18
N SER A 26 -12.07 25.92 7.23
CA SER A 26 -13.10 25.99 6.16
C SER A 26 -13.43 27.42 5.76
N GLU A 27 -13.61 28.33 6.72
CA GLU A 27 -13.92 29.74 6.46
C GLU A 27 -12.84 30.42 5.62
N THR A 28 -11.56 30.11 5.87
CA THR A 28 -10.45 30.62 5.07
C THR A 28 -10.48 30.03 3.66
N LEU A 29 -10.71 28.73 3.51
CA LEU A 29 -10.79 28.09 2.19
C LEU A 29 -11.88 28.73 1.32
N HIS A 30 -13.08 28.93 1.87
CA HIS A 30 -14.19 29.57 1.16
C HIS A 30 -13.93 31.06 0.89
N ALA A 31 -13.29 31.79 1.80
CA ALA A 31 -12.88 33.17 1.54
C ALA A 31 -11.88 33.26 0.37
N TRP A 32 -10.93 32.33 0.29
CA TRP A 32 -10.01 32.22 -0.84
C TRP A 32 -10.71 31.89 -2.16
N MET A 33 -11.78 31.08 -2.14
CA MET A 33 -12.57 30.78 -3.35
C MET A 33 -13.24 32.02 -3.96
N GLU A 34 -13.61 32.99 -3.12
CA GLU A 34 -14.22 34.26 -3.55
C GLU A 34 -13.20 35.36 -3.84
N THR A 35 -11.93 35.15 -3.44
CA THR A 35 -10.87 36.14 -3.62
C THR A 35 -10.40 36.15 -5.07
N SER A 36 -10.41 37.33 -5.68
CA SER A 36 -9.87 37.49 -7.04
C SER A 36 -8.34 37.44 -7.00
N PRO A 37 -7.66 36.91 -8.04
CA PRO A 37 -6.19 36.77 -8.06
C PRO A 37 -5.45 38.07 -7.73
N GLU A 38 -5.94 39.21 -8.21
CA GLU A 38 -5.39 40.55 -7.96
C GLU A 38 -5.47 41.02 -6.50
N ASN A 39 -6.37 40.44 -5.71
CA ASN A 39 -6.58 40.77 -4.30
C ASN A 39 -5.97 39.72 -3.36
N THR A 40 -5.24 38.75 -3.90
CA THR A 40 -4.58 37.69 -3.12
C THR A 40 -3.30 38.24 -2.50
N GLU A 41 -3.17 38.16 -1.17
CA GLU A 41 -1.94 38.56 -0.47
C GLU A 41 -0.75 37.69 -0.91
N ASN A 42 0.38 38.34 -1.21
CA ASN A 42 1.62 37.68 -1.59
C ASN A 42 2.82 38.33 -0.86
N PRO A 43 3.52 37.61 0.04
CA PRO A 43 3.29 36.21 0.42
C PRO A 43 1.96 36.01 1.18
N PRO A 44 1.39 34.79 1.21
CA PRO A 44 0.18 34.51 1.98
C PRO A 44 0.39 34.75 3.50
N PRO A 45 -0.68 35.03 4.27
CA PRO A 45 -0.57 35.32 5.70
C PRO A 45 0.17 34.26 6.54
N TYR A 46 0.06 32.99 6.15
CA TYR A 46 0.68 31.88 6.87
C TYR A 46 2.18 31.70 6.56
N TRP A 47 2.69 32.36 5.51
CA TRP A 47 4.01 32.08 4.94
C TRP A 47 5.14 32.24 5.95
N GLN A 48 5.13 33.35 6.69
CA GLN A 48 6.12 33.60 7.75
C GLN A 48 6.02 32.57 8.88
N ALA A 49 4.80 32.20 9.30
CA ALA A 49 4.62 31.21 10.36
C ALA A 49 5.11 29.80 9.95
N ALA A 50 4.98 29.44 8.66
CA ALA A 50 5.58 28.22 8.13
C ALA A 50 7.12 28.30 8.12
N ALA A 51 7.68 29.47 7.79
CA ALA A 51 9.13 29.70 7.74
C ALA A 51 9.77 29.67 9.14
N GLU A 52 9.09 30.24 10.13
CA GLU A 52 9.51 30.20 11.54
C GLU A 52 9.49 28.78 12.12
N GLN A 53 8.66 27.89 11.59
CA GLN A 53 8.69 26.45 11.88
C GLN A 53 9.70 25.67 11.01
N GLY A 54 10.38 26.36 10.09
CA GLY A 54 11.37 25.82 9.16
C GLY A 54 10.81 24.85 8.12
N LEU A 55 9.49 24.90 7.83
CA LEU A 55 8.85 23.96 6.92
C LEU A 55 9.30 24.13 5.46
N GLN A 56 9.63 25.36 5.05
CA GLN A 56 10.14 25.67 3.70
C GLN A 56 11.51 25.05 3.43
N GLY A 57 12.30 24.83 4.48
CA GLY A 57 13.66 24.30 4.41
C GLY A 57 13.79 22.87 4.95
N VAL A 58 12.70 22.13 5.13
CA VAL A 58 12.73 20.81 5.79
C VAL A 58 13.73 19.84 5.14
N HIS A 59 13.72 19.74 3.80
CA HIS A 59 14.61 18.88 3.01
C HIS A 59 15.92 19.54 2.58
N LEU A 60 16.12 20.81 2.92
CA LEU A 60 17.29 21.58 2.48
C LEU A 60 18.44 21.38 3.47
N ALA A 61 19.67 21.42 2.96
CA ALA A 61 20.85 21.24 3.78
C ALA A 61 20.98 22.33 4.87
N GLU A 62 21.59 21.98 6.00
CA GLU A 62 21.86 22.95 7.08
C GLU A 62 22.77 24.10 6.62
N SER A 63 23.64 23.86 5.63
CA SER A 63 24.55 24.86 5.02
C SER A 63 23.83 26.05 4.40
N VAL A 64 22.59 25.85 3.95
CA VAL A 64 21.70 26.88 3.40
C VAL A 64 20.58 27.26 4.38
N GLY A 65 20.70 26.90 5.66
CA GLY A 65 19.71 27.21 6.70
C GLY A 65 18.45 26.35 6.66
N GLY A 66 18.49 25.18 6.00
CA GLY A 66 17.45 24.16 6.09
C GLY A 66 17.56 23.29 7.35
N GLN A 67 16.73 22.25 7.43
CA GLN A 67 16.72 21.30 8.56
C GLN A 67 17.50 20.00 8.30
N GLY A 68 17.98 19.78 7.07
CA GLY A 68 18.80 18.62 6.71
C GLY A 68 18.05 17.28 6.65
N PHE A 69 16.71 17.29 6.66
CA PHE A 69 15.92 16.07 6.44
C PHE A 69 15.84 15.68 4.96
N GLY A 70 15.17 14.57 4.66
CA GLY A 70 15.00 14.07 3.30
C GLY A 70 13.70 14.51 2.62
N ILE A 71 13.51 13.98 1.42
CA ILE A 71 12.29 14.08 0.64
C ILE A 71 11.14 13.31 1.32
N LEU A 72 11.43 12.27 2.10
CA LEU A 72 10.42 11.60 2.92
C LEU A 72 9.76 12.55 3.95
N GLU A 73 10.54 13.32 4.71
CA GLU A 73 9.99 14.30 5.65
C GLU A 73 9.24 15.41 4.92
N LEU A 74 9.77 15.90 3.79
CA LEU A 74 9.03 16.85 2.96
C LEU A 74 7.70 16.27 2.48
N ALA A 75 7.65 15.02 2.03
CA ALA A 75 6.42 14.36 1.60
C ALA A 75 5.40 14.29 2.75
N ILE A 76 5.83 14.06 3.99
CA ILE A 76 4.95 14.13 5.18
C ILE A 76 4.33 15.53 5.32
N VAL A 77 5.14 16.59 5.21
CA VAL A 77 4.66 17.98 5.26
C VAL A 77 3.64 18.24 4.15
N LEU A 78 3.96 17.89 2.89
CA LEU A 78 3.08 18.14 1.75
C LEU A 78 1.78 17.32 1.83
N ALA A 79 1.81 16.12 2.41
CA ALA A 79 0.60 15.35 2.64
C ALA A 79 -0.34 16.02 3.66
N GLU A 80 0.17 16.65 4.72
CA GLU A 80 -0.66 17.39 5.66
C GLU A 80 -1.13 18.74 5.07
N PHE A 81 -0.33 19.39 4.21
CA PHE A 81 -0.80 20.55 3.42
C PHE A 81 -1.92 20.18 2.44
N GLY A 82 -1.81 19.01 1.78
CA GLY A 82 -2.87 18.46 0.95
C GLY A 82 -4.12 18.10 1.75
N TYR A 83 -3.95 17.57 2.97
CA TYR A 83 -5.05 17.26 3.88
C TYR A 83 -5.84 18.51 4.31
N GLY A 84 -5.19 19.67 4.40
CA GLY A 84 -5.87 20.94 4.67
C GLY A 84 -6.24 21.76 3.43
N ALA A 85 -5.96 21.26 2.21
CA ALA A 85 -6.08 22.00 0.97
C ALA A 85 -5.45 23.41 1.03
N VAL A 86 -4.29 23.54 1.67
CA VAL A 86 -3.69 24.84 1.97
C VAL A 86 -3.55 25.68 0.68
N PRO A 87 -4.09 26.93 0.65
CA PRO A 87 -3.99 27.79 -0.52
C PRO A 87 -2.56 28.30 -0.78
N GLY A 88 -2.26 28.66 -2.02
CA GLY A 88 -1.06 29.44 -2.34
C GLY A 88 0.18 28.62 -2.74
N PRO A 89 1.39 29.20 -2.59
CA PRO A 89 2.59 28.76 -3.30
C PRO A 89 3.47 27.76 -2.55
N PHE A 90 3.07 27.27 -1.36
CA PHE A 90 3.95 26.43 -0.54
C PHE A 90 4.41 25.15 -1.25
N VAL A 91 3.47 24.35 -1.78
CA VAL A 91 3.81 23.12 -2.50
C VAL A 91 4.63 23.42 -3.77
N PRO A 92 4.25 24.37 -4.65
CA PRO A 92 5.11 24.75 -5.77
C PRO A 92 6.52 25.19 -5.40
N SER A 93 6.66 25.98 -4.33
CA SER A 93 7.95 26.47 -3.87
C SER A 93 8.81 25.37 -3.27
N ALA A 94 8.21 24.42 -2.55
CA ALA A 94 8.92 23.25 -2.02
C ALA A 94 9.41 22.31 -3.14
N ILE A 95 8.60 22.12 -4.18
CA ILE A 95 9.01 21.35 -5.37
C ILE A 95 10.18 22.06 -6.07
N ALA A 96 10.07 23.36 -6.32
CA ALA A 96 11.12 24.13 -6.97
C ALA A 96 12.44 24.12 -6.18
N SER A 97 12.37 24.26 -4.84
CA SER A 97 13.58 24.18 -4.00
C SER A 97 14.17 22.77 -3.96
N ALA A 98 13.36 21.71 -4.03
CA ALA A 98 13.85 20.34 -4.16
C ALA A 98 14.58 20.11 -5.50
N LEU A 99 14.09 20.68 -6.60
CA LEU A 99 14.78 20.63 -7.91
C LEU A 99 16.13 21.35 -7.88
N ILE A 100 16.19 22.53 -7.26
CA ILE A 100 17.44 23.29 -7.12
C ILE A 100 18.43 22.53 -6.21
N SER A 101 17.96 22.00 -5.08
CA SER A 101 18.77 21.22 -4.14
C SER A 101 19.35 19.95 -4.78
N ALA A 102 18.57 19.27 -5.63
CA ALA A 102 19.05 18.10 -6.37
C ALA A 102 20.16 18.42 -7.37
N HIS A 103 20.21 19.65 -7.89
CA HIS A 103 21.30 20.13 -8.73
C HIS A 103 22.56 20.49 -7.91
N ASP A 104 22.37 21.28 -6.86
CA ASP A 104 23.40 21.76 -5.95
C ASP A 104 22.79 22.02 -4.56
N PRO A 105 23.10 21.19 -3.55
CA PRO A 105 22.53 21.32 -2.21
C PRO A 105 23.02 22.58 -1.47
N ASP A 106 24.12 23.19 -1.92
CA ASP A 106 24.71 24.40 -1.36
C ASP A 106 24.40 25.67 -2.19
N ALA A 107 23.49 25.56 -3.16
CA ALA A 107 23.11 26.69 -4.00
C ALA A 107 22.60 27.86 -3.14
N LYS A 108 23.24 29.02 -3.25
CA LYS A 108 22.98 30.19 -2.38
C LYS A 108 21.52 30.64 -2.34
N VAL A 109 20.81 30.48 -3.45
CA VAL A 109 19.38 30.83 -3.57
C VAL A 109 18.50 30.00 -2.64
N LEU A 110 18.95 28.80 -2.25
CA LEU A 110 18.22 27.94 -1.31
C LEU A 110 18.09 28.58 0.07
N ALA A 111 19.01 29.44 0.49
CA ALA A 111 18.91 30.13 1.79
C ALA A 111 17.75 31.14 1.83
N GLU A 112 17.48 31.80 0.70
CA GLU A 112 16.34 32.71 0.56
C GLU A 112 15.02 31.93 0.51
N LEU A 113 15.03 30.73 -0.08
CA LEU A 113 13.87 29.83 -0.10
C LEU A 113 13.60 29.19 1.28
N ALA A 114 14.63 28.74 1.98
CA ALA A 114 14.54 28.13 3.31
C ALA A 114 13.98 29.10 4.36
N SER A 115 14.41 30.37 4.30
CA SER A 115 13.91 31.44 5.18
C SER A 115 12.52 31.97 4.79
N GLY A 116 11.99 31.57 3.63
CA GLY A 116 10.76 32.11 3.07
C GLY A 116 10.87 33.55 2.57
N ALA A 117 12.09 34.08 2.40
CA ALA A 117 12.31 35.41 1.82
C ALA A 117 11.93 35.45 0.33
N GLU A 118 12.09 34.33 -0.37
CA GLU A 118 11.72 34.17 -1.77
C GLU A 118 10.66 33.07 -1.95
N ILE A 119 9.84 33.21 -2.99
CA ILE A 119 8.87 32.19 -3.41
C ILE A 119 9.32 31.65 -4.76
N ALA A 120 9.39 30.33 -4.89
CA ALA A 120 9.68 29.68 -6.16
C ALA A 120 8.44 28.99 -6.76
N ALA A 121 8.45 28.84 -8.07
CA ALA A 121 7.50 28.04 -8.83
C ALA A 121 8.25 27.11 -9.80
N TYR A 122 7.55 26.12 -10.35
CA TYR A 122 8.12 25.15 -11.26
C TYR A 122 7.22 24.95 -12.48
N GLY A 123 7.83 24.65 -13.63
CA GLY A 123 7.15 24.32 -14.88
C GLY A 123 7.06 22.82 -15.13
N LEU A 124 5.93 22.34 -15.66
CA LEU A 124 5.68 20.91 -15.91
C LEU A 124 5.90 20.47 -17.37
N ASN A 125 5.56 21.31 -18.36
CA ASN A 125 5.59 20.90 -19.77
C ASN A 125 6.96 21.16 -20.40
N CYS A 126 7.61 20.08 -20.85
CA CYS A 126 8.80 20.19 -21.68
C CYS A 126 8.46 20.72 -23.09
N CYS A 127 9.48 21.25 -23.79
CA CYS A 127 9.42 21.78 -25.17
C CYS A 127 8.63 23.08 -25.42
N ALA A 128 7.95 23.67 -24.44
CA ALA A 128 7.23 24.93 -24.64
C ALA A 128 8.17 26.16 -24.67
N LEU A 129 9.31 26.05 -23.98
CA LEU A 129 10.41 27.00 -24.02
C LEU A 129 11.59 26.38 -24.76
N THR A 130 12.27 27.19 -25.57
CA THR A 130 13.47 26.82 -26.33
C THR A 130 14.61 27.74 -25.92
N ALA A 131 15.81 27.19 -25.73
CA ALA A 131 17.02 27.96 -25.46
C ALA A 131 18.07 27.70 -26.55
N THR A 132 18.52 28.77 -27.20
CA THR A 132 19.57 28.72 -28.23
C THR A 132 20.85 29.34 -27.70
N ARG A 133 21.99 28.66 -27.87
CA ARG A 133 23.28 29.18 -27.42
C ARG A 133 23.78 30.28 -28.36
N GLN A 134 24.10 31.45 -27.81
CA GLN A 134 24.70 32.58 -28.53
C GLN A 134 25.97 33.04 -27.78
N GLY A 135 27.13 32.56 -28.23
CA GLY A 135 28.39 32.80 -27.52
C GLY A 135 28.40 32.11 -26.15
N ASN A 136 28.56 32.89 -25.08
CA ASN A 136 28.57 32.40 -23.69
C ASN A 136 27.22 32.52 -22.98
N SER A 137 26.15 32.94 -23.67
CA SER A 137 24.81 33.04 -23.12
C SER A 137 23.82 32.10 -23.82
N LEU A 138 22.77 31.74 -23.10
CA LEU A 138 21.59 31.07 -23.62
C LEU A 138 20.49 32.11 -23.81
N VAL A 139 19.87 32.11 -24.98
CA VAL A 139 18.72 32.96 -25.30
C VAL A 139 17.45 32.12 -25.26
N ILE A 140 16.58 32.38 -24.28
CA ILE A 140 15.37 31.61 -24.03
C ILE A 140 14.15 32.31 -24.65
N ARG A 141 13.35 31.54 -25.37
CA ARG A 141 12.12 31.99 -26.06
C ARG A 141 11.00 30.97 -25.90
N GLY A 142 9.76 31.44 -25.84
CA GLY A 142 8.58 30.60 -25.87
C GLY A 142 7.59 30.94 -24.77
N GLU A 143 6.59 30.10 -24.60
CA GLU A 143 5.52 30.31 -23.63
C GLU A 143 5.13 28.99 -22.98
N LEU A 144 5.22 28.95 -21.65
CA LEU A 144 4.78 27.84 -20.83
C LEU A 144 3.44 28.19 -20.18
N ARG A 145 2.44 27.32 -20.33
CA ARG A 145 1.07 27.60 -19.86
C ARG A 145 0.76 26.93 -18.54
N ALA A 146 -0.14 27.54 -17.78
CA ALA A 146 -0.68 27.02 -16.52
C ALA A 146 0.39 26.67 -15.46
N VAL A 147 1.39 27.52 -15.30
CA VAL A 147 2.46 27.36 -14.31
C VAL A 147 1.91 27.65 -12.90
N PRO A 148 1.94 26.68 -11.97
CA PRO A 148 1.38 26.85 -10.63
C PRO A 148 2.14 27.91 -9.85
N ALA A 149 1.41 28.84 -9.26
CA ALA A 149 1.92 29.94 -8.44
C ALA A 149 2.95 30.88 -9.12
N ALA A 150 3.09 30.85 -10.45
CA ALA A 150 4.08 31.69 -11.13
C ALA A 150 3.92 33.19 -10.87
N ALA A 151 2.68 33.70 -10.77
CA ALA A 151 2.41 35.10 -10.43
C ALA A 151 2.78 35.48 -8.98
N GLN A 152 2.98 34.48 -8.11
CA GLN A 152 3.40 34.68 -6.72
C GLN A 152 4.91 34.51 -6.54
N ALA A 153 5.57 33.87 -7.49
CA ALA A 153 6.97 33.50 -7.42
C ALA A 153 7.89 34.63 -7.91
N SER A 154 9.04 34.74 -7.27
CA SER A 154 10.18 35.55 -7.72
C SER A 154 11.19 34.72 -8.52
N LEU A 155 11.13 33.40 -8.40
CA LEU A 155 12.01 32.42 -9.03
C LEU A 155 11.20 31.32 -9.72
N LEU A 156 11.58 30.94 -10.93
CA LEU A 156 10.91 29.92 -11.71
C LEU A 156 11.90 28.88 -12.21
N VAL A 157 11.69 27.62 -11.82
CA VAL A 157 12.44 26.45 -12.31
C VAL A 157 11.71 25.89 -13.52
N LEU A 158 12.25 26.14 -14.72
CA LEU A 158 11.54 25.87 -15.98
C LEU A 158 12.32 24.88 -16.86
N PRO A 159 11.65 23.93 -17.52
CA PRO A 159 12.27 23.09 -18.52
C PRO A 159 12.42 23.87 -19.83
N VAL A 160 13.57 23.76 -20.47
CA VAL A 160 13.88 24.36 -21.77
C VAL A 160 14.43 23.32 -22.73
N ALA A 161 13.96 23.32 -23.97
CA ALA A 161 14.55 22.53 -25.04
C ALA A 161 15.83 23.20 -25.54
N ILE A 162 16.91 22.44 -25.63
CA ILE A 162 18.22 22.85 -26.13
C ILE A 162 18.64 21.96 -27.30
N ASP A 163 19.64 22.35 -28.08
CA ASP A 163 20.08 21.57 -29.25
C ASP A 163 20.48 20.13 -28.91
N SER A 164 20.96 19.89 -27.68
CA SER A 164 21.37 18.56 -27.19
C SER A 164 20.28 17.79 -26.44
N GLY A 165 19.06 18.30 -26.35
CA GLY A 165 17.95 17.66 -25.62
C GLY A 165 17.16 18.65 -24.77
N GLU A 166 17.05 18.39 -23.47
CA GLU A 166 16.30 19.22 -22.52
C GLU A 166 17.18 19.55 -21.32
N ALA A 167 16.97 20.74 -20.75
CA ALA A 167 17.64 21.19 -19.54
C ALA A 167 16.66 21.95 -18.64
N TRP A 168 17.01 22.05 -17.35
CA TRP A 168 16.29 22.88 -16.39
C TRP A 168 17.04 24.18 -16.15
N VAL A 169 16.32 25.29 -16.06
CA VAL A 169 16.88 26.61 -15.78
C VAL A 169 16.14 27.31 -14.65
N VAL A 170 16.84 28.16 -13.92
CA VAL A 170 16.27 29.04 -12.88
C VAL A 170 16.20 30.47 -13.42
N LEU A 171 14.99 30.97 -13.64
CA LEU A 171 14.77 32.34 -14.12
C LEU A 171 14.15 33.21 -13.04
N ARG A 172 14.50 34.50 -13.03
CA ARG A 172 13.86 35.48 -12.15
C ARG A 172 12.57 35.97 -12.80
N ALA A 173 11.53 36.19 -11.99
CA ALA A 173 10.21 36.57 -12.48
C ALA A 173 10.21 37.91 -13.22
N ASP A 174 11.10 38.85 -12.87
CA ASP A 174 11.25 40.15 -13.52
C ASP A 174 11.84 40.07 -14.95
N GLN A 175 12.40 38.92 -15.32
CA GLN A 175 12.88 38.63 -16.67
C GLN A 175 11.77 38.08 -17.59
N LEU A 176 10.60 37.79 -17.04
CA LEU A 176 9.53 37.04 -17.71
C LEU A 176 8.25 37.87 -17.80
N GLU A 177 7.46 37.59 -18.84
CA GLU A 177 6.07 38.05 -18.92
C GLU A 177 5.19 36.99 -18.23
N ILE A 178 4.59 37.33 -17.09
CA ILE A 178 3.73 36.42 -16.32
C ILE A 178 2.30 36.92 -16.35
N GLU A 179 1.40 36.15 -16.96
CA GLU A 179 -0.01 36.48 -17.13
C GLU A 179 -0.88 35.54 -16.27
N PRO A 180 -1.50 36.02 -15.18
CA PRO A 180 -2.41 35.21 -14.36
C PRO A 180 -3.60 34.67 -15.18
N VAL A 181 -3.88 33.37 -15.03
CA VAL A 181 -5.01 32.70 -15.68
C VAL A 181 -5.95 32.15 -14.62
N LYS A 182 -7.26 32.20 -14.90
CA LYS A 182 -8.27 31.67 -13.98
C LYS A 182 -8.11 30.16 -13.81
N SER A 183 -7.75 29.74 -12.60
CA SER A 183 -7.61 28.34 -12.22
C SER A 183 -8.97 27.64 -12.03
N LEU A 184 -9.00 26.33 -12.25
CA LEU A 184 -10.13 25.47 -11.90
C LEU A 184 -10.30 25.36 -10.37
N ASP A 185 -9.18 25.39 -9.66
CA ASP A 185 -9.09 25.50 -8.21
C ASP A 185 -8.58 26.91 -7.84
N PRO A 186 -9.46 27.82 -7.38
CA PRO A 186 -9.06 29.17 -6.99
C PRO A 186 -7.96 29.22 -5.91
N LEU A 187 -7.83 28.18 -5.07
CA LEU A 187 -6.80 28.11 -4.03
C LEU A 187 -5.41 27.80 -4.60
N ARG A 188 -5.34 27.37 -5.85
CA ARG A 188 -4.10 27.08 -6.56
C ARG A 188 -4.02 27.97 -7.80
N PRO A 189 -3.53 29.22 -7.66
CA PRO A 189 -3.41 30.14 -8.79
C PRO A 189 -2.41 29.61 -9.81
N ILE A 190 -2.66 29.93 -11.08
CA ILE A 190 -1.80 29.55 -12.22
C ILE A 190 -1.57 30.78 -13.10
N ALA A 191 -0.46 30.79 -13.84
CA ALA A 191 -0.16 31.82 -14.82
C ALA A 191 0.49 31.23 -16.07
N ASP A 192 0.27 31.88 -17.22
CA ASP A 192 1.04 31.64 -18.43
C ASP A 192 2.35 32.46 -18.31
N VAL A 193 3.48 31.83 -18.61
CA VAL A 193 4.84 32.38 -18.43
C VAL A 193 5.52 32.43 -19.79
N ARG A 194 5.83 33.63 -20.27
CA ARG A 194 6.48 33.85 -21.57
C ARG A 194 7.89 34.41 -21.39
N ALA A 195 8.84 33.75 -22.04
CA ALA A 195 10.20 34.23 -22.18
C ALA A 195 10.35 34.87 -23.57
N ASN A 196 10.73 36.15 -23.60
CA ASN A 196 10.94 36.87 -24.85
C ASN A 196 12.42 37.23 -25.02
N ALA A 197 13.18 36.28 -25.57
CA ALA A 197 14.62 36.44 -25.81
C ALA A 197 15.42 36.74 -24.54
N VAL A 198 15.10 36.03 -23.44
CA VAL A 198 15.78 36.21 -22.16
C VAL A 198 17.21 35.68 -22.26
N GLU A 199 18.20 36.54 -22.06
CA GLU A 199 19.62 36.19 -22.08
C GLU A 199 20.09 35.80 -20.69
N VAL A 200 20.59 34.57 -20.54
CA VAL A 200 21.12 34.04 -19.28
C VAL A 200 22.49 33.40 -19.46
N GLY A 201 23.28 33.38 -18.38
CA GLY A 201 24.55 32.65 -18.34
C GLY A 201 24.38 31.16 -18.08
N ASP A 202 25.49 30.43 -18.04
CA ASP A 202 25.49 29.00 -17.70
C ASP A 202 25.23 28.75 -16.19
N ASP A 203 25.29 29.79 -15.35
CA ASP A 203 25.09 29.75 -13.90
C ASP A 203 23.64 29.47 -13.48
N VAL A 204 22.68 29.68 -14.37
CA VAL A 204 21.25 29.39 -14.10
C VAL A 204 20.82 28.01 -14.58
N VAL A 205 21.69 27.27 -15.26
CA VAL A 205 21.38 25.95 -15.82
C VAL A 205 21.66 24.89 -14.77
N LEU A 206 20.64 24.09 -14.45
CA LEU A 206 20.74 23.00 -13.48
C LEU A 206 21.40 21.75 -14.10
N THR A 207 22.69 21.84 -14.44
CA THR A 207 23.42 20.84 -15.23
C THR A 207 23.48 19.44 -14.60
N ASN A 208 23.48 19.36 -13.27
CA ASN A 208 23.46 18.08 -12.53
C ASN A 208 22.07 17.47 -12.37
N LEU A 209 20.99 18.16 -12.77
CA LEU A 209 19.62 17.69 -12.63
C LEU A 209 19.15 17.03 -13.93
N SER A 210 19.03 15.70 -13.92
CA SER A 210 18.45 14.97 -15.05
C SER A 210 16.93 15.18 -15.15
N MET A 211 16.37 15.03 -16.36
CA MET A 211 14.92 15.05 -16.57
C MET A 211 14.20 13.95 -15.76
N GLY A 212 14.78 12.74 -15.71
CA GLY A 212 14.23 11.61 -14.96
C GLY A 212 14.13 11.91 -13.46
N THR A 213 15.21 12.45 -12.89
CA THR A 213 15.28 12.88 -11.49
C THR A 213 14.29 14.00 -11.18
N ALA A 214 14.24 15.04 -12.03
CA ALA A 214 13.31 16.15 -11.86
C ALA A 214 11.85 15.69 -11.88
N HIS A 215 11.48 14.84 -12.85
CA HIS A 215 10.14 14.28 -12.92
C HIS A 215 9.82 13.40 -11.70
N ALA A 216 10.77 12.59 -11.22
CA ALA A 216 10.58 11.79 -10.01
C ALA A 216 10.32 12.66 -8.77
N LEU A 217 11.10 13.72 -8.56
CA LEU A 217 10.89 14.69 -7.48
C LEU A 217 9.51 15.34 -7.56
N MET A 218 9.18 15.95 -8.70
CA MET A 218 7.90 16.65 -8.88
C MET A 218 6.71 15.71 -8.64
N THR A 219 6.73 14.52 -9.24
CA THR A 219 5.60 13.60 -9.18
C THR A 219 5.43 12.96 -7.82
N THR A 220 6.52 12.63 -7.12
CA THR A 220 6.45 12.12 -5.74
C THR A 220 5.88 13.17 -4.79
N LEU A 221 6.34 14.42 -4.87
CA LEU A 221 5.87 15.51 -4.02
C LEU A 221 4.41 15.92 -4.32
N LEU A 222 4.01 15.95 -5.60
CA LEU A 222 2.61 16.11 -5.99
C LEU A 222 1.74 14.95 -5.51
N SER A 223 2.27 13.72 -5.56
CA SER A 223 1.56 12.54 -5.08
C SER A 223 1.36 12.58 -3.57
N ALA A 224 2.33 13.13 -2.83
CA ALA A 224 2.21 13.39 -1.40
C ALA A 224 1.04 14.35 -1.09
N GLU A 225 0.91 15.45 -1.82
CA GLU A 225 -0.25 16.32 -1.67
C GLU A 225 -1.57 15.60 -2.02
N ALA A 226 -1.58 14.82 -3.11
CA ALA A 226 -2.76 14.09 -3.57
C ALA A 226 -3.27 13.08 -2.54
N ILE A 227 -2.39 12.33 -1.86
CA ILE A 227 -2.84 11.43 -0.79
C ILE A 227 -3.36 12.20 0.42
N GLY A 228 -2.90 13.43 0.67
CA GLY A 228 -3.47 14.32 1.68
C GLY A 228 -4.95 14.61 1.40
N VAL A 229 -5.26 14.97 0.15
CA VAL A 229 -6.62 15.18 -0.34
C VAL A 229 -7.46 13.90 -0.23
N ALA A 230 -6.90 12.74 -0.62
CA ALA A 230 -7.58 11.45 -0.52
C ALA A 230 -7.92 11.07 0.93
N ARG A 231 -6.98 11.32 1.87
CA ARG A 231 -7.17 11.11 3.31
C ARG A 231 -8.29 12.00 3.85
N TRP A 232 -8.24 13.31 3.58
CA TRP A 232 -9.29 14.23 4.01
C TRP A 232 -10.67 13.79 3.51
N ALA A 233 -10.78 13.40 2.23
CA ALA A 233 -12.03 12.98 1.65
C ALA A 233 -12.57 11.69 2.31
N THR A 234 -11.69 10.73 2.61
CA THR A 234 -12.03 9.49 3.30
C THR A 234 -12.48 9.74 4.74
N ASP A 235 -11.74 10.55 5.49
CA ASP A 235 -12.04 10.87 6.88
C ASP A 235 -13.35 11.64 6.98
N THR A 236 -13.55 12.64 6.13
CA THR A 236 -14.78 13.46 6.07
C THR A 236 -16.00 12.61 5.70
N ALA A 237 -15.90 11.76 4.68
CA ALA A 237 -16.98 10.85 4.29
C ALA A 237 -17.34 9.86 5.42
N SER A 238 -16.33 9.23 6.02
CA SER A 238 -16.56 8.26 7.09
C SER A 238 -17.12 8.90 8.36
N HIS A 239 -16.69 10.12 8.69
CA HIS A 239 -17.25 10.88 9.81
C HIS A 239 -18.72 11.20 9.57
N TYR A 240 -19.06 11.75 8.41
CA TYR A 240 -20.45 12.04 8.04
C TYR A 240 -21.32 10.77 8.08
N ALA A 241 -20.78 9.64 7.61
CA ALA A 241 -21.50 8.37 7.60
C ALA A 241 -21.84 7.85 9.01
N LYS A 242 -21.08 8.23 10.05
CA LYS A 242 -21.36 7.86 11.45
C LYS A 242 -22.52 8.64 12.06
N ILE A 243 -22.72 9.88 11.63
CA ILE A 243 -23.65 10.81 12.29
C ILE A 243 -24.93 11.05 11.50
N ARG A 244 -24.88 10.89 10.18
CA ARG A 244 -26.03 11.14 9.32
C ARG A 244 -27.03 10.01 9.41
N GLU A 245 -28.29 10.28 9.76
CA GLU A 245 -29.30 9.23 9.93
C GLU A 245 -30.33 9.15 8.79
N GLN A 246 -30.55 7.95 8.25
CA GLN A 246 -31.64 7.66 7.32
C GLN A 246 -32.39 6.41 7.77
N PHE A 247 -33.72 6.43 7.62
CA PHE A 247 -34.57 5.33 8.08
C PHE A 247 -34.33 4.93 9.55
N GLY A 248 -34.06 5.92 10.42
CA GLY A 248 -33.86 5.72 11.86
C GLY A 248 -32.50 5.14 12.26
N ARG A 249 -31.49 5.16 11.38
CA ARG A 249 -30.14 4.67 11.69
C ARG A 249 -29.04 5.45 10.96
N PRO A 250 -27.81 5.49 11.49
CA PRO A 250 -26.67 6.06 10.78
C PRO A 250 -26.46 5.44 9.40
N ILE A 251 -26.14 6.26 8.39
CA ILE A 251 -25.98 5.77 7.03
C ILE A 251 -24.80 4.80 6.88
N GLY A 252 -23.81 4.88 7.77
CA GLY A 252 -22.68 3.96 7.87
C GLY A 252 -23.07 2.53 8.26
N GLN A 253 -24.32 2.27 8.68
CA GLN A 253 -24.87 0.91 8.85
C GLN A 253 -25.42 0.31 7.55
N PHE A 254 -25.63 1.11 6.49
CA PHE A 254 -26.03 0.55 5.20
C PHE A 254 -24.79 0.05 4.47
N GLN A 255 -24.76 -1.24 4.16
CA GLN A 255 -23.62 -1.91 3.56
C GLN A 255 -23.05 -1.18 2.32
N ALA A 256 -23.91 -0.59 1.47
CA ALA A 256 -23.48 0.17 0.30
C ALA A 256 -22.61 1.40 0.64
N ILE A 257 -22.99 2.18 1.67
CA ILE A 257 -22.20 3.34 2.13
C ILE A 257 -20.97 2.86 2.90
N LYS A 258 -21.15 1.84 3.74
CA LYS A 258 -20.07 1.23 4.52
C LYS A 258 -18.93 0.75 3.62
N HIS A 259 -19.27 -0.02 2.58
CA HIS A 259 -18.30 -0.55 1.62
C HIS A 259 -17.66 0.55 0.78
N LYS A 260 -18.43 1.57 0.38
CA LYS A 260 -17.86 2.75 -0.30
C LYS A 260 -16.76 3.41 0.54
N CYS A 261 -17.01 3.68 1.83
CA CYS A 261 -15.98 4.24 2.70
C CYS A 261 -14.80 3.28 2.90
N ALA A 262 -15.04 1.97 2.99
CA ALA A 262 -13.97 0.97 3.09
C ALA A 262 -13.08 0.91 1.83
N GLU A 263 -13.65 1.09 0.63
CA GLU A 263 -12.90 1.21 -0.62
C GLU A 263 -12.03 2.48 -0.62
N MET A 264 -12.59 3.62 -0.20
CA MET A 264 -11.86 4.90 -0.13
C MET A 264 -10.60 4.78 0.73
N ILE A 265 -10.71 4.18 1.92
CA ILE A 265 -9.53 3.98 2.78
C ILE A 265 -8.56 2.95 2.20
N ALA A 266 -9.03 1.90 1.54
CA ALA A 266 -8.16 0.93 0.89
C ALA A 266 -7.34 1.55 -0.26
N ASP A 267 -7.98 2.36 -1.11
CA ASP A 267 -7.30 3.10 -2.18
C ASP A 267 -6.31 4.13 -1.62
N THR A 268 -6.71 4.83 -0.56
CA THR A 268 -5.85 5.81 0.12
C THR A 268 -4.62 5.14 0.74
N GLU A 269 -4.77 4.01 1.44
CA GLU A 269 -3.63 3.27 2.01
C GLU A 269 -2.66 2.76 0.94
N ARG A 270 -3.19 2.23 -0.17
CA ARG A 270 -2.37 1.77 -1.30
C ARG A 270 -1.56 2.91 -1.92
N ALA A 271 -2.20 4.05 -2.16
CA ALA A 271 -1.53 5.22 -2.69
C ALA A 271 -0.49 5.79 -1.70
N THR A 272 -0.83 5.89 -0.42
CA THR A 272 0.12 6.32 0.63
C THR A 272 1.36 5.43 0.68
N ALA A 273 1.19 4.11 0.57
CA ALA A 273 2.31 3.18 0.51
C ALA A 273 3.22 3.45 -0.70
N ALA A 274 2.64 3.67 -1.88
CA ALA A 274 3.40 4.01 -3.09
C ALA A 274 4.19 5.32 -2.97
N VAL A 275 3.58 6.37 -2.39
CA VAL A 275 4.26 7.65 -2.17
C VAL A 275 5.40 7.51 -1.17
N TRP A 276 5.19 6.75 -0.10
CA TRP A 276 6.21 6.48 0.90
C TRP A 276 7.44 5.77 0.29
N ASP A 277 7.25 4.77 -0.57
CA ASP A 277 8.35 4.09 -1.27
C ASP A 277 9.03 4.99 -2.30
N ALA A 278 8.28 5.82 -3.02
CA ALA A 278 8.85 6.78 -3.96
C ALA A 278 9.73 7.84 -3.28
N ALA A 279 9.32 8.33 -2.09
CA ALA A 279 10.12 9.27 -1.32
C ALA A 279 11.42 8.63 -0.80
N ARG A 280 11.35 7.40 -0.26
CA ARG A 280 12.54 6.63 0.15
C ARG A 280 13.49 6.37 -1.02
N ALA A 281 12.96 6.01 -2.18
CA ALA A 281 13.78 5.78 -3.37
C ALA A 281 14.52 7.06 -3.83
N ILE A 282 13.93 8.25 -3.62
CA ILE A 282 14.59 9.52 -3.90
C ILE A 282 15.70 9.80 -2.88
N ASP A 283 15.45 9.58 -1.59
CA ASP A 283 16.45 9.78 -0.54
C ASP A 283 17.66 8.84 -0.76
N GLU A 284 17.41 7.56 -1.04
CA GLU A 284 18.46 6.59 -1.40
C GLU A 284 19.24 7.01 -2.66
N ALA A 285 18.55 7.55 -3.68
CA ALA A 285 19.22 8.04 -4.87
C ALA A 285 20.11 9.24 -4.54
N SER A 286 19.61 10.21 -3.77
CA SER A 286 20.33 11.42 -3.37
C SER A 286 21.61 11.09 -2.58
N GLU A 287 21.52 10.18 -1.61
CA GLU A 287 22.68 9.71 -0.82
C GLU A 287 23.73 9.01 -1.69
N ASN A 288 23.30 8.36 -2.78
CA ASN A 288 24.16 7.61 -3.70
C ASN A 288 24.46 8.37 -5.00
N HIS A 289 24.68 9.68 -4.91
CA HIS A 289 25.08 10.54 -6.05
C HIS A 289 24.09 10.46 -7.24
N TRP A 290 22.79 10.38 -6.93
CA TRP A 290 21.70 10.22 -7.89
C TRP A 290 21.83 8.95 -8.77
N ASP A 291 22.24 7.81 -8.20
CA ASP A 291 22.12 6.50 -8.86
C ASP A 291 20.64 6.11 -9.07
N THR A 292 20.10 6.53 -10.21
CA THR A 292 18.70 6.31 -10.60
C THR A 292 18.39 4.86 -10.97
N VAL A 293 19.40 4.08 -11.37
CA VAL A 293 19.24 2.68 -11.75
C VAL A 293 19.21 1.81 -10.50
N GLY A 294 20.17 1.97 -9.60
CA GLY A 294 20.25 1.21 -8.36
C GLY A 294 19.06 1.47 -7.42
N SER A 295 18.60 2.72 -7.34
CA SER A 295 17.44 3.11 -6.51
C SER A 295 16.09 2.76 -7.16
N HIS A 296 16.05 2.52 -8.48
CA HIS A 296 14.80 2.40 -9.25
C HIS A 296 13.84 3.59 -9.05
N VAL A 297 14.39 4.79 -8.82
CA VAL A 297 13.61 5.98 -8.44
C VAL A 297 12.53 6.33 -9.47
N GLU A 298 12.81 6.16 -10.77
CA GLU A 298 11.84 6.45 -11.83
C GLU A 298 10.64 5.50 -11.80
N PHE A 299 10.87 4.22 -11.48
CA PHE A 299 9.80 3.24 -11.34
C PHE A 299 8.93 3.56 -10.12
N ALA A 300 9.55 3.79 -8.95
CA ALA A 300 8.82 4.07 -7.73
C ALA A 300 7.97 5.36 -7.85
N ALA A 301 8.56 6.43 -8.41
CA ALA A 301 7.84 7.68 -8.66
C ALA A 301 6.70 7.50 -9.68
N ALA A 302 6.89 6.71 -10.75
CA ALA A 302 5.83 6.42 -11.72
C ALA A 302 4.68 5.60 -11.10
N VAL A 303 4.97 4.69 -10.16
CA VAL A 303 3.95 3.96 -9.40
C VAL A 303 3.15 4.91 -8.51
N ALA A 304 3.81 5.81 -7.78
CA ALA A 304 3.13 6.84 -6.97
C ALA A 304 2.26 7.76 -7.84
N ALA A 305 2.80 8.24 -8.97
CA ALA A 305 2.11 9.09 -9.93
C ALA A 305 0.92 8.41 -10.62
N THR A 306 0.93 7.07 -10.71
CA THR A 306 -0.20 6.29 -11.24
C THR A 306 -1.34 6.19 -10.22
N LEU A 307 -1.03 6.03 -8.94
CA LEU A 307 -2.00 5.66 -7.90
C LEU A 307 -2.55 6.85 -7.11
N ALA A 308 -1.69 7.81 -6.75
CA ALA A 308 -2.07 8.93 -5.89
C ALA A 308 -3.11 9.90 -6.48
N PRO A 309 -2.95 10.43 -7.72
CA PRO A 309 -3.98 11.30 -8.31
C PRO A 309 -5.30 10.56 -8.53
N ALA A 310 -5.24 9.28 -8.90
CA ALA A 310 -6.44 8.45 -9.07
C ALA A 310 -7.19 8.22 -7.75
N ALA A 311 -6.45 8.01 -6.64
CA ALA A 311 -7.03 7.90 -5.30
C ALA A 311 -7.64 9.23 -4.85
N ALA A 312 -6.94 10.35 -5.01
CA ALA A 312 -7.44 11.69 -4.66
C ALA A 312 -8.75 12.01 -5.38
N GLN A 313 -8.81 11.79 -6.69
CA GLN A 313 -10.00 12.06 -7.49
C GLN A 313 -11.17 11.16 -7.09
N ARG A 314 -10.96 9.85 -6.97
CA ARG A 314 -12.02 8.90 -6.62
C ARG A 314 -12.55 9.13 -5.21
N CYS A 315 -11.66 9.32 -4.23
CA CYS A 315 -12.07 9.60 -2.85
C CYS A 315 -12.81 10.93 -2.76
N ALA A 316 -12.38 11.99 -3.46
CA ALA A 316 -13.12 13.24 -3.49
C ALA A 316 -14.52 13.09 -4.11
N GLN A 317 -14.64 12.35 -5.22
CA GLN A 317 -15.93 12.03 -5.85
C GLN A 317 -16.85 11.24 -4.92
N ASP A 318 -16.33 10.20 -4.27
CA ASP A 318 -17.11 9.38 -3.35
C ASP A 318 -17.47 10.12 -2.06
N CYS A 319 -16.63 11.04 -1.60
CA CYS A 319 -16.96 11.93 -0.49
C CYS A 319 -18.18 12.81 -0.82
N ILE A 320 -18.25 13.37 -2.04
CA ILE A 320 -19.44 14.07 -2.53
C ILE A 320 -20.67 13.14 -2.49
N GLN A 321 -20.54 11.91 -2.98
CA GLN A 321 -21.66 10.95 -3.01
C GLN A 321 -22.15 10.57 -1.61
N VAL A 322 -21.24 10.40 -0.64
CA VAL A 322 -21.60 10.10 0.76
C VAL A 322 -22.34 11.26 1.42
N HIS A 323 -21.95 12.51 1.12
CA HIS A 323 -22.64 13.71 1.59
C HIS A 323 -23.95 13.99 0.83
N GLY A 324 -24.11 13.45 -0.37
CA GLY A 324 -25.28 13.68 -1.21
C GLY A 324 -25.36 15.13 -1.67
N GLY A 325 -26.56 15.72 -1.60
CA GLY A 325 -26.82 17.07 -2.13
C GLY A 325 -25.88 18.14 -1.58
N ILE A 326 -25.63 18.18 -0.26
CA ILE A 326 -24.74 19.18 0.36
C ILE A 326 -23.30 19.04 -0.15
N GLY A 327 -22.86 17.81 -0.46
CA GLY A 327 -21.52 17.56 -0.99
C GLY A 327 -21.26 18.19 -2.37
N PHE A 328 -22.31 18.50 -3.12
CA PHE A 328 -22.20 19.15 -4.44
C PHE A 328 -22.24 20.68 -4.36
N THR A 329 -22.53 21.25 -3.19
CA THR A 329 -22.75 22.68 -3.02
C THR A 329 -21.45 23.46 -2.85
N TRP A 330 -21.53 24.78 -2.98
CA TRP A 330 -20.38 25.67 -2.78
C TRP A 330 -20.05 25.82 -1.29
N GLU A 331 -21.04 25.62 -0.43
CA GLU A 331 -21.02 25.82 1.02
C GLU A 331 -20.25 24.73 1.77
N HIS A 332 -19.98 23.59 1.14
CA HIS A 332 -19.24 22.49 1.75
C HIS A 332 -17.87 22.34 1.12
N ASP A 333 -16.86 22.06 1.94
CA ASP A 333 -15.46 21.88 1.53
C ASP A 333 -15.24 20.79 0.48
N THR A 334 -16.21 19.87 0.25
CA THR A 334 -16.05 18.81 -0.76
C THR A 334 -15.80 19.38 -2.14
N ASN A 335 -16.31 20.57 -2.44
CA ASN A 335 -16.05 21.26 -3.69
C ASN A 335 -14.57 21.73 -3.81
N VAL A 336 -13.98 22.22 -2.71
CA VAL A 336 -12.55 22.62 -2.63
C VAL A 336 -11.67 21.42 -2.97
N TYR A 337 -11.88 20.31 -2.26
CA TYR A 337 -11.04 19.13 -2.41
C TYR A 337 -11.23 18.43 -3.75
N TYR A 338 -12.44 18.44 -4.32
CA TYR A 338 -12.65 17.91 -5.66
C TYR A 338 -11.95 18.76 -6.73
N ARG A 339 -12.00 20.09 -6.63
CA ARG A 339 -11.24 20.98 -7.53
C ARG A 339 -9.73 20.79 -7.38
N ARG A 340 -9.23 20.70 -6.14
CA ARG A 340 -7.82 20.40 -5.86
C ARG A 340 -7.40 19.06 -6.46
N ALA A 341 -8.21 18.01 -6.30
CA ALA A 341 -7.94 16.70 -6.91
C ALA A 341 -7.88 16.77 -8.44
N LEU A 342 -8.77 17.52 -9.10
CA LEU A 342 -8.74 17.71 -10.56
C LEU A 342 -7.48 18.48 -11.02
N MET A 343 -7.09 19.52 -10.28
CA MET A 343 -5.87 20.28 -10.57
C MET A 343 -4.64 19.39 -10.41
N LEU A 344 -4.55 18.64 -9.30
CA LEU A 344 -3.45 17.70 -9.06
C LEU A 344 -3.37 16.66 -10.16
N ALA A 345 -4.49 16.04 -10.56
CA ALA A 345 -4.52 15.07 -11.65
C ALA A 345 -4.00 15.68 -12.98
N ALA A 346 -4.33 16.94 -13.28
CA ALA A 346 -3.83 17.63 -14.46
C ALA A 346 -2.31 17.90 -14.41
N SER A 347 -1.74 18.09 -13.22
CA SER A 347 -0.29 18.28 -13.03
C SER A 347 0.54 17.04 -13.37
N PHE A 348 -0.09 15.87 -13.50
CA PHE A 348 0.54 14.63 -13.95
C PHE A 348 0.48 14.44 -15.49
N GLY A 349 0.00 15.42 -16.24
CA GLY A 349 -0.12 15.27 -17.70
C GLY A 349 -1.29 14.37 -18.09
N ARG A 350 -1.11 13.52 -19.13
CA ARG A 350 -2.21 12.64 -19.58
C ARG A 350 -2.29 11.42 -18.68
N SER A 351 -3.51 10.92 -18.46
CA SER A 351 -3.75 9.75 -17.61
C SER A 351 -3.01 8.48 -18.05
N SER A 352 -2.57 8.41 -19.31
CA SER A 352 -1.81 7.28 -19.87
C SER A 352 -0.32 7.31 -19.58
N ASP A 353 0.25 8.47 -19.25
CA ASP A 353 1.69 8.69 -19.33
C ASP A 353 2.46 7.94 -18.24
N TYR A 354 1.98 8.00 -16.99
CA TYR A 354 2.64 7.29 -15.88
C TYR A 354 2.44 5.77 -15.88
N PRO A 355 1.26 5.22 -16.19
CA PRO A 355 1.14 3.78 -16.37
C PRO A 355 2.05 3.27 -17.48
N GLN A 356 2.22 4.01 -18.58
CA GLN A 356 3.20 3.66 -19.61
C GLN A 356 4.62 3.67 -19.04
N LYS A 357 5.00 4.72 -18.31
CA LYS A 357 6.33 4.81 -17.67
C LYS A 357 6.57 3.67 -16.66
N VAL A 358 5.54 3.20 -15.96
CA VAL A 358 5.62 2.02 -15.08
C VAL A 358 5.97 0.78 -15.90
N VAL A 359 5.34 0.55 -17.06
CA VAL A 359 5.70 -0.59 -17.91
C VAL A 359 7.12 -0.45 -18.44
N ASP A 360 7.46 0.72 -18.98
CA ASP A 360 8.76 0.97 -19.60
C ASP A 360 9.89 0.69 -18.60
N THR A 361 9.79 1.23 -17.38
CA THR A 361 10.79 1.02 -16.32
C THR A 361 10.78 -0.42 -15.77
N ALA A 362 9.61 -0.99 -15.47
CA ALA A 362 9.51 -2.37 -14.96
C ALA A 362 10.09 -3.41 -15.93
N THR A 363 9.95 -3.20 -17.24
CA THR A 363 10.38 -4.16 -18.26
C THR A 363 11.81 -3.96 -18.74
N SER A 364 12.37 -2.75 -18.60
CA SER A 364 13.73 -2.40 -19.03
C SER A 364 14.77 -2.41 -17.90
N THR A 365 14.51 -1.71 -16.80
CA THR A 365 15.43 -1.59 -15.66
C THR A 365 15.03 -2.49 -14.50
N GLY A 366 13.78 -2.93 -14.46
CA GLY A 366 13.24 -3.83 -13.44
C GLY A 366 12.45 -3.09 -12.36
N ILE A 367 11.75 -3.87 -11.54
CA ILE A 367 10.97 -3.35 -10.40
C ILE A 367 11.86 -3.14 -9.18
N ARG A 368 11.57 -2.10 -8.40
CA ARG A 368 12.25 -1.83 -7.14
C ARG A 368 12.07 -2.99 -6.16
N ALA A 369 13.16 -3.41 -5.52
CA ALA A 369 13.09 -4.39 -4.44
C ALA A 369 12.44 -3.76 -3.20
N VAL A 370 11.51 -4.48 -2.57
CA VAL A 370 10.91 -4.05 -1.30
C VAL A 370 11.84 -4.48 -0.17
N ASP A 371 12.73 -3.58 0.25
CA ASP A 371 13.67 -3.77 1.35
C ASP A 371 13.41 -2.79 2.50
N ILE A 372 13.87 -3.15 3.69
CA ILE A 372 13.94 -2.30 4.87
C ILE A 372 15.24 -1.51 4.86
N ASP A 373 15.20 -0.28 5.37
CA ASP A 373 16.42 0.49 5.61
C ASP A 373 17.19 -0.18 6.76
N LEU A 374 18.48 -0.38 6.55
CA LEU A 374 19.34 -1.11 7.48
C LEU A 374 20.18 -0.09 8.22
N ASP A 375 19.73 0.30 9.41
CA ASP A 375 20.64 0.93 10.36
C ASP A 375 21.82 -0.03 10.68
N PRO A 376 22.93 0.45 11.25
CA PRO A 376 24.11 -0.38 11.52
C PRO A 376 23.84 -1.64 12.37
N ASP A 377 22.88 -1.57 13.30
CA ASP A 377 22.49 -2.72 14.13
C ASP A 377 21.69 -3.73 13.30
N THR A 378 20.81 -3.25 12.42
CA THR A 378 20.04 -4.06 11.48
C THR A 378 20.95 -4.74 10.44
N GLU A 379 22.00 -4.07 9.94
CA GLU A 379 22.97 -4.69 9.02
C GLU A 379 23.81 -5.76 9.73
N LYS A 380 24.19 -5.53 10.98
CA LYS A 380 24.86 -6.56 11.80
C LYS A 380 23.95 -7.77 11.99
N LEU A 381 22.66 -7.56 12.30
CA LEU A 381 21.67 -8.62 12.40
C LEU A 381 21.52 -9.39 11.07
N ARG A 382 21.49 -8.69 9.94
CA ARG A 382 21.47 -9.30 8.60
C ARG A 382 22.70 -10.15 8.35
N ALA A 383 23.89 -9.68 8.71
CA ALA A 383 25.12 -10.46 8.59
C ALA A 383 25.10 -11.74 9.46
N GLU A 384 24.60 -11.65 10.69
CA GLU A 384 24.42 -12.79 11.60
C GLU A 384 23.44 -13.82 11.02
N ILE A 385 22.26 -13.38 10.58
CA ILE A 385 21.25 -14.25 9.95
C ILE A 385 21.81 -14.87 8.66
N ARG A 386 22.50 -14.10 7.82
CA ARG A 386 23.12 -14.60 6.59
C ARG A 386 24.15 -15.69 6.89
N ALA A 387 24.93 -15.53 7.94
CA ALA A 387 25.90 -16.54 8.38
C ALA A 387 25.19 -17.81 8.86
N GLU A 388 24.16 -17.68 9.70
CA GLU A 388 23.35 -18.83 10.16
C GLU A 388 22.66 -19.55 9.00
N VAL A 389 22.00 -18.82 8.09
CA VAL A 389 21.35 -19.38 6.89
C VAL A 389 22.36 -20.03 5.96
N SER A 390 23.58 -19.48 5.86
CA SER A 390 24.64 -20.09 5.08
C SER A 390 25.17 -21.37 5.72
N ALA A 391 25.28 -21.44 7.05
CA ALA A 391 25.62 -22.68 7.74
C ALA A 391 24.58 -23.79 7.49
N LEU A 392 23.30 -23.45 7.36
CA LEU A 392 22.25 -24.42 6.98
C LEU A 392 22.48 -25.02 5.57
N LYS A 393 23.20 -24.33 4.67
CA LYS A 393 23.53 -24.86 3.33
C LYS A 393 24.48 -26.05 3.38
N GLU A 394 25.37 -26.06 4.37
CA GLU A 394 26.38 -27.10 4.57
C GLU A 394 25.79 -28.37 5.20
N ILE A 395 24.57 -28.31 5.75
CA ILE A 395 23.86 -29.47 6.28
C ILE A 395 23.31 -30.31 5.13
N GLU A 396 23.50 -31.63 5.22
CA GLU A 396 22.91 -32.64 4.33
C GLU A 396 21.40 -32.42 4.15
N ARG A 397 20.91 -32.59 2.91
CA ARG A 397 19.55 -32.18 2.52
C ARG A 397 18.44 -32.74 3.41
N GLU A 398 18.58 -33.99 3.85
CA GLU A 398 17.60 -34.67 4.70
C GLU A 398 17.61 -34.17 6.16
N GLN A 399 18.78 -33.80 6.68
CA GLN A 399 18.93 -33.28 8.05
C GLN A 399 18.63 -31.78 8.13
N ARG A 400 18.73 -31.07 7.01
CA ARG A 400 18.51 -29.62 6.93
C ARG A 400 17.11 -29.21 7.36
N LYS A 401 16.07 -29.99 7.03
CA LYS A 401 14.69 -29.71 7.45
C LYS A 401 14.53 -29.73 8.97
N VAL A 402 15.18 -30.68 9.63
CA VAL A 402 15.18 -30.80 11.09
C VAL A 402 15.88 -29.58 11.69
N ALA A 403 17.06 -29.22 11.20
CA ALA A 403 17.81 -28.05 11.68
C ALA A 403 17.04 -26.73 11.47
N ILE A 404 16.33 -26.58 10.35
CA ILE A 404 15.47 -25.41 10.09
C ILE A 404 14.30 -25.36 11.09
N ALA A 405 13.67 -26.50 11.36
CA ALA A 405 12.56 -26.61 12.31
C ALA A 405 13.01 -26.32 13.75
N GLU A 406 14.05 -27.00 14.22
CA GLU A 406 14.58 -26.87 15.59
C GLU A 406 15.25 -25.50 15.83
N GLY A 407 15.81 -24.89 14.79
CA GLY A 407 16.34 -23.52 14.84
C GLY A 407 15.27 -22.41 14.82
N GLY A 408 13.98 -22.77 14.80
CA GLY A 408 12.87 -21.83 14.87
C GLY A 408 12.63 -21.01 13.59
N TRP A 409 13.19 -21.42 12.45
CA TRP A 409 13.18 -20.63 11.21
C TRP A 409 11.87 -20.73 10.41
N VAL A 410 11.00 -21.70 10.73
CA VAL A 410 9.77 -21.96 9.98
C VAL A 410 8.75 -20.84 10.19
N LEU A 411 8.45 -20.53 11.46
CA LEU A 411 7.64 -19.39 11.88
C LEU A 411 8.44 -18.55 12.90
N PRO A 412 9.38 -17.70 12.43
CA PRO A 412 10.37 -17.05 13.30
C PRO A 412 9.78 -16.17 14.40
N TYR A 413 8.61 -15.57 14.15
CA TYR A 413 7.91 -14.70 15.10
C TYR A 413 7.41 -15.40 16.37
N LEU A 414 7.28 -16.73 16.33
CA LEU A 414 6.83 -17.48 17.50
C LEU A 414 7.86 -17.40 18.63
N PRO A 415 7.41 -17.41 19.90
CA PRO A 415 8.32 -17.43 21.04
C PRO A 415 9.20 -18.67 21.04
N LYS A 416 10.39 -18.56 21.63
CA LYS A 416 11.24 -19.72 21.93
C LYS A 416 10.49 -20.69 22.87
N PRO A 417 10.67 -22.03 22.72
CA PRO A 417 11.55 -22.72 21.78
C PRO A 417 10.93 -22.98 20.40
N TRP A 418 9.71 -22.52 20.12
CA TRP A 418 8.95 -22.87 18.90
C TRP A 418 9.25 -21.99 17.69
N GLY A 419 9.80 -20.80 17.94
CA GLY A 419 10.38 -19.92 16.93
C GLY A 419 11.61 -19.22 17.49
N ARG A 420 11.95 -18.07 16.94
CA ARG A 420 13.11 -17.29 17.36
C ARG A 420 12.76 -16.11 18.28
N ALA A 421 11.47 -15.90 18.52
CA ALA A 421 10.91 -14.65 19.04
C ALA A 421 11.31 -13.45 18.15
N ALA A 422 11.38 -13.68 16.84
CA ALA A 422 11.90 -12.73 15.89
C ALA A 422 11.02 -11.48 15.81
N GLY A 423 11.62 -10.32 16.04
CA GLY A 423 10.98 -9.04 15.78
C GLY A 423 10.62 -8.89 14.30
N PRO A 424 9.64 -8.08 13.93
CA PRO A 424 9.24 -7.95 12.52
C PRO A 424 10.36 -7.55 11.52
N VAL A 425 11.35 -6.74 11.92
CA VAL A 425 12.57 -6.49 11.11
C VAL A 425 13.36 -7.78 10.89
N GLU A 426 13.65 -8.51 11.97
CA GLU A 426 14.33 -9.81 11.89
C GLU A 426 13.57 -10.78 10.97
N GLN A 427 12.24 -10.82 11.04
CA GLN A 427 11.43 -11.67 10.16
C GLN A 427 11.58 -11.32 8.68
N ILE A 428 11.64 -10.04 8.32
CA ILE A 428 11.86 -9.58 6.94
C ILE A 428 13.23 -10.05 6.45
N ILE A 429 14.27 -9.81 7.25
CA ILE A 429 15.64 -10.23 6.94
C ILE A 429 15.73 -11.74 6.78
N ILE A 430 15.13 -12.51 7.69
CA ILE A 430 15.06 -13.97 7.59
C ILE A 430 14.36 -14.36 6.27
N ALA A 431 13.23 -13.75 5.94
CA ALA A 431 12.55 -14.04 4.68
C ALA A 431 13.44 -13.78 3.46
N GLN A 432 14.16 -12.65 3.43
CA GLN A 432 15.04 -12.26 2.34
C GLN A 432 16.26 -13.18 2.19
N GLU A 433 16.95 -13.51 3.29
CA GLU A 433 18.12 -14.39 3.26
C GLU A 433 17.76 -15.84 2.86
N PHE A 434 16.56 -16.31 3.22
CA PHE A 434 16.04 -17.58 2.69
C PHE A 434 15.59 -17.50 1.23
N ALA A 435 15.11 -16.35 0.76
CA ALA A 435 14.68 -16.15 -0.64
C ALA A 435 15.87 -16.05 -1.62
N SER A 436 16.97 -15.40 -1.21
CA SER A 436 18.21 -15.31 -1.99
C SER A 436 19.03 -16.61 -1.97
N GLY A 437 18.80 -17.46 -0.96
CA GLY A 437 19.54 -18.70 -0.75
C GLY A 437 19.02 -19.91 -1.55
N ARG A 438 19.85 -20.95 -1.66
CA ARG A 438 19.46 -22.29 -2.16
C ARG A 438 18.74 -23.14 -1.09
N VAL A 439 18.39 -22.57 0.06
CA VAL A 439 17.73 -23.25 1.18
C VAL A 439 16.27 -22.80 1.22
N LYS A 440 15.34 -23.74 1.06
CA LYS A 440 13.91 -23.46 1.16
C LYS A 440 13.40 -23.83 2.56
N ARG A 441 12.66 -22.92 3.18
CA ARG A 441 11.91 -23.22 4.41
C ARG A 441 10.83 -24.28 4.12
N PRO A 442 10.58 -25.22 5.05
CA PRO A 442 9.42 -26.10 4.98
C PRO A 442 8.13 -25.30 4.77
N GLN A 443 7.32 -25.71 3.79
CA GLN A 443 5.97 -25.18 3.64
C GLN A 443 5.05 -25.90 4.63
N THR A 444 4.40 -25.14 5.50
CA THR A 444 3.48 -25.65 6.53
C THR A 444 2.02 -25.66 6.09
N GLY A 445 1.70 -25.08 4.92
CA GLY A 445 0.34 -25.01 4.39
C GLY A 445 -0.64 -24.41 5.39
N ILE A 446 -1.77 -25.10 5.63
CA ILE A 446 -2.80 -24.69 6.61
C ILE A 446 -2.23 -24.56 8.03
N ALA A 447 -1.17 -25.30 8.36
CA ALA A 447 -0.59 -25.26 9.70
C ALA A 447 0.03 -23.90 10.03
N THR A 448 0.38 -23.07 9.04
CA THR A 448 0.91 -21.70 9.23
C THR A 448 0.03 -20.84 10.14
N TRP A 449 -1.30 -21.03 10.10
CA TRP A 449 -2.25 -20.27 10.92
C TRP A 449 -2.90 -21.08 12.05
N ILE A 450 -2.76 -22.41 12.07
CA ILE A 450 -3.19 -23.24 13.22
C ILE A 450 -2.13 -23.22 14.32
N VAL A 451 -0.85 -23.33 13.97
CA VAL A 451 0.27 -23.41 14.92
C VAL A 451 0.28 -22.28 15.95
N PRO A 452 0.06 -21.00 15.60
CA PRO A 452 0.02 -19.91 16.58
C PRO A 452 -1.05 -20.12 17.67
N SER A 453 -2.16 -20.78 17.33
CA SER A 453 -3.21 -21.11 18.29
C SER A 453 -2.80 -22.25 19.22
N ILE A 454 -2.08 -23.25 18.72
CA ILE A 454 -1.50 -24.32 19.56
C ILE A 454 -0.44 -23.73 20.52
N VAL A 455 0.40 -22.81 20.04
CA VAL A 455 1.40 -22.15 20.89
C VAL A 455 0.74 -21.32 22.00
N ALA A 456 -0.32 -20.57 21.66
CA ALA A 456 -0.99 -19.68 22.61
C ALA A 456 -1.89 -20.43 23.62
N PHE A 457 -2.66 -21.42 23.17
CA PHE A 457 -3.72 -22.06 23.96
C PHE A 457 -3.48 -23.53 24.28
N GLY A 458 -2.43 -24.13 23.70
CA GLY A 458 -2.12 -25.54 23.89
C GLY A 458 -1.45 -25.85 25.22
N THR A 459 -1.74 -27.03 25.76
CA THR A 459 -0.96 -27.61 26.86
C THR A 459 0.46 -27.94 26.40
N GLU A 460 1.38 -28.15 27.34
CA GLU A 460 2.76 -28.52 26.98
C GLU A 460 2.79 -29.85 26.22
N ASP A 461 2.00 -30.85 26.63
CA ASP A 461 1.89 -32.13 25.92
C ASP A 461 1.39 -31.95 24.48
N GLN A 462 0.39 -31.07 24.26
CA GLN A 462 -0.07 -30.75 22.91
C GLN A 462 1.04 -30.10 22.09
N LYS A 463 1.75 -29.11 22.65
CA LYS A 463 2.85 -28.42 21.96
C LYS A 463 3.94 -29.40 21.53
N GLN A 464 4.40 -30.25 22.45
CA GLN A 464 5.43 -31.26 22.18
C GLN A 464 4.97 -32.32 21.16
N ARG A 465 3.70 -32.72 21.19
CA ARG A 465 3.13 -33.69 20.25
C ARG A 465 2.98 -33.13 18.83
N PHE A 466 2.51 -31.89 18.71
CA PHE A 466 2.04 -31.35 17.42
C PHE A 466 3.06 -30.46 16.72
N LEU A 467 3.85 -29.65 17.45
CA LEU A 467 4.67 -28.62 16.82
C LEU A 467 5.92 -29.17 16.12
N PRO A 468 6.77 -30.03 16.73
CA PRO A 468 7.96 -30.54 16.06
C PRO A 468 7.71 -31.23 14.71
N PRO A 469 6.80 -32.22 14.58
CA PRO A 469 6.55 -32.87 13.28
C PRO A 469 5.90 -31.93 12.26
N THR A 470 5.13 -30.92 12.73
CA THR A 470 4.54 -29.90 11.85
C THR A 470 5.62 -29.00 11.25
N PHE A 471 6.57 -28.51 12.06
CA PHE A 471 7.66 -27.66 11.56
C PHE A 471 8.62 -28.40 10.62
N ARG A 472 8.77 -29.72 10.78
CA ARG A 472 9.53 -30.55 9.83
C ARG A 472 8.78 -30.86 8.52
N GLY A 473 7.50 -30.51 8.44
CA GLY A 473 6.63 -30.81 7.29
C GLY A 473 6.19 -32.28 7.21
N GLU A 474 6.30 -33.03 8.30
CA GLU A 474 5.89 -34.45 8.40
C GLU A 474 4.39 -34.59 8.71
N MET A 475 3.77 -33.53 9.22
CA MET A 475 2.38 -33.51 9.65
C MET A 475 1.61 -32.44 8.89
N LEU A 476 0.71 -32.89 8.02
CA LEU A 476 -0.20 -32.01 7.29
C LEU A 476 -1.48 -31.76 8.09
N TRP A 477 -1.98 -30.53 7.98
CA TRP A 477 -3.17 -30.06 8.70
C TRP A 477 -4.26 -29.63 7.73
N CYS A 478 -5.50 -29.73 8.17
CA CYS A 478 -6.65 -29.08 7.53
C CYS A 478 -7.46 -28.26 8.54
N GLN A 479 -8.29 -27.34 8.04
CA GLN A 479 -9.15 -26.48 8.85
C GLN A 479 -10.61 -26.85 8.64
N LEU A 480 -11.24 -27.31 9.72
CA LEU A 480 -12.59 -27.87 9.77
C LEU A 480 -13.56 -26.86 10.39
N PHE A 481 -13.63 -25.66 9.82
CA PHE A 481 -14.43 -24.56 10.35
C PHE A 481 -15.79 -24.49 9.64
N SER A 482 -15.77 -24.22 8.34
CA SER A 482 -16.96 -23.97 7.52
C SER A 482 -17.87 -25.19 7.39
N GLU A 483 -19.17 -24.91 7.34
CA GLU A 483 -20.26 -25.87 7.17
C GLU A 483 -21.18 -25.41 6.03
N PRO A 484 -22.01 -26.30 5.45
CA PRO A 484 -22.97 -25.91 4.43
C PRO A 484 -23.89 -24.74 4.85
N GLY A 485 -24.26 -24.67 6.13
CA GLY A 485 -25.08 -23.58 6.70
C GLY A 485 -24.29 -22.48 7.40
N ALA A 486 -22.97 -22.57 7.51
CA ALA A 486 -22.14 -21.64 8.28
C ALA A 486 -20.78 -21.38 7.60
N GLY A 487 -20.72 -20.29 6.83
CA GLY A 487 -19.50 -19.76 6.19
C GLY A 487 -19.12 -18.40 6.79
N SER A 488 -19.67 -17.32 6.24
CA SER A 488 -19.45 -15.96 6.75
C SER A 488 -20.00 -15.77 8.18
N ASP A 489 -21.18 -16.32 8.50
CA ASP A 489 -21.66 -16.48 9.89
C ASP A 489 -21.08 -17.76 10.51
N LEU A 490 -19.76 -17.81 10.68
CA LEU A 490 -19.07 -18.99 11.22
C LEU A 490 -19.58 -19.37 12.62
N ALA A 491 -20.01 -18.37 13.40
CA ALA A 491 -20.60 -18.57 14.72
C ALA A 491 -21.92 -19.35 14.68
N GLY A 492 -22.57 -19.43 13.52
CA GLY A 492 -23.78 -20.22 13.25
C GLY A 492 -23.55 -21.73 13.08
N LEU A 493 -22.32 -22.23 13.25
CA LEU A 493 -21.99 -23.65 13.06
C LEU A 493 -22.86 -24.60 13.92
N THR A 494 -23.09 -25.80 13.40
CA THR A 494 -24.04 -26.79 13.92
C THR A 494 -23.41 -28.16 14.20
N THR A 495 -22.18 -28.43 13.74
CA THR A 495 -21.43 -29.64 14.14
C THR A 495 -21.44 -29.75 15.66
N LYS A 496 -21.92 -30.88 16.17
CA LYS A 496 -22.19 -31.07 17.60
C LYS A 496 -21.08 -31.90 18.24
N ALA A 497 -20.64 -31.50 19.42
CA ALA A 497 -19.78 -32.29 20.29
C ALA A 497 -20.52 -32.57 21.61
N THR A 498 -20.78 -33.85 21.91
CA THR A 498 -21.48 -34.29 23.12
C THR A 498 -20.48 -34.91 24.09
N ARG A 499 -20.52 -34.51 25.36
CA ARG A 499 -19.65 -35.07 26.40
C ARG A 499 -19.88 -36.56 26.56
N THR A 500 -18.80 -37.34 26.68
CA THR A 500 -18.81 -38.76 27.03
C THR A 500 -17.69 -39.06 28.03
N ASP A 501 -17.50 -40.33 28.39
CA ASP A 501 -16.43 -40.72 29.30
C ASP A 501 -15.05 -40.53 28.63
N GLY A 502 -14.15 -39.81 29.31
CA GLY A 502 -12.80 -39.48 28.81
C GLY A 502 -12.72 -38.55 27.59
N GLY A 503 -13.83 -37.97 27.11
CA GLY A 503 -13.81 -37.09 25.94
C GLY A 503 -15.18 -36.70 25.38
N TRP A 504 -15.26 -36.67 24.04
CA TRP A 504 -16.38 -36.12 23.29
C TRP A 504 -16.75 -37.02 22.11
N ARG A 505 -18.04 -37.11 21.81
CA ARG A 505 -18.58 -37.68 20.57
C ARG A 505 -19.01 -36.56 19.65
N ILE A 506 -18.41 -36.51 18.47
CA ILE A 506 -18.61 -35.43 17.51
C ILE A 506 -19.39 -35.95 16.30
N THR A 507 -20.42 -35.21 15.90
CA THR A 507 -21.19 -35.48 14.69
C THR A 507 -21.46 -34.19 13.93
N GLY A 508 -21.19 -34.20 12.63
CA GLY A 508 -21.46 -33.06 11.76
C GLY A 508 -20.86 -33.18 10.38
N GLN A 509 -20.94 -32.08 9.64
CA GLN A 509 -20.44 -32.00 8.28
C GLN A 509 -19.67 -30.69 8.11
N LYS A 510 -18.42 -30.80 7.65
CA LYS A 510 -17.58 -29.67 7.24
C LYS A 510 -17.44 -29.65 5.73
N ILE A 511 -17.26 -28.47 5.17
CA ILE A 511 -17.15 -28.27 3.72
C ILE A 511 -16.13 -27.18 3.41
N TRP A 512 -15.59 -27.21 2.18
CA TRP A 512 -14.52 -26.33 1.71
C TRP A 512 -13.19 -26.55 2.43
N THR A 513 -12.97 -27.75 2.99
CA THR A 513 -11.77 -28.07 3.74
C THR A 513 -10.60 -28.36 2.79
N THR A 514 -9.67 -27.41 2.70
CA THR A 514 -8.44 -27.53 1.91
C THR A 514 -7.59 -28.72 2.36
N ALA A 515 -7.18 -29.55 1.40
CA ALA A 515 -6.24 -30.65 1.56
C ALA A 515 -6.62 -31.72 2.62
N ALA A 516 -7.90 -31.83 2.99
CA ALA A 516 -8.36 -32.77 4.03
C ALA A 516 -7.98 -34.23 3.74
N GLN A 517 -7.95 -34.63 2.46
CA GLN A 517 -7.61 -35.98 2.05
C GLN A 517 -6.13 -36.33 2.28
N PHE A 518 -5.28 -35.33 2.50
CA PHE A 518 -3.85 -35.49 2.79
C PHE A 518 -3.51 -35.17 4.25
N ALA A 519 -4.44 -34.57 5.00
CA ALA A 519 -4.22 -34.11 6.36
C ALA A 519 -4.17 -35.27 7.36
N ARG A 520 -3.26 -35.17 8.34
CA ARG A 520 -3.20 -36.08 9.48
C ARG A 520 -4.07 -35.56 10.63
N TRP A 521 -4.13 -34.24 10.80
CA TRP A 521 -4.90 -33.59 11.85
C TRP A 521 -5.77 -32.47 11.29
N GLY A 522 -6.93 -32.26 11.92
CA GLY A 522 -7.87 -31.20 11.60
C GLY A 522 -8.10 -30.27 12.78
N ALA A 523 -8.02 -28.96 12.55
CA ALA A 523 -8.48 -27.94 13.49
C ALA A 523 -10.00 -27.79 13.38
N LEU A 524 -10.75 -28.35 14.33
CA LEU A 524 -12.20 -28.47 14.27
C LEU A 524 -12.90 -27.54 15.25
N LEU A 525 -13.93 -26.84 14.77
CA LEU A 525 -14.89 -26.16 15.65
C LEU A 525 -16.19 -26.95 15.73
N ALA A 526 -16.66 -27.18 16.96
CA ALA A 526 -17.94 -27.84 17.23
C ALA A 526 -18.70 -27.16 18.37
N ARG A 527 -20.02 -27.21 18.29
CA ARG A 527 -20.99 -26.77 19.27
C ARG A 527 -20.99 -27.73 20.45
N THR A 528 -20.57 -27.25 21.61
CA THR A 528 -20.59 -27.99 22.89
C THR A 528 -21.72 -27.54 23.80
N ASP A 529 -22.20 -26.31 23.65
CA ASP A 529 -23.40 -25.81 24.33
C ASP A 529 -24.35 -25.11 23.33
N PRO A 530 -25.50 -25.70 22.99
CA PRO A 530 -26.48 -25.10 22.08
C PRO A 530 -27.32 -23.99 22.71
N ASN A 531 -27.34 -23.88 24.04
CA ASN A 531 -28.15 -22.89 24.77
C ASN A 531 -27.35 -21.63 25.13
N ALA A 532 -26.02 -21.70 25.09
CA ALA A 532 -25.15 -20.55 25.25
C ALA A 532 -25.29 -19.55 24.08
N PRO A 533 -24.99 -18.25 24.28
CA PRO A 533 -24.82 -17.30 23.19
C PRO A 533 -23.89 -17.85 22.11
N LYS A 534 -24.16 -17.58 20.82
CA LYS A 534 -23.49 -18.23 19.67
C LYS A 534 -21.96 -18.40 19.82
N HIS A 535 -21.25 -17.38 20.31
CA HIS A 535 -19.79 -17.42 20.47
C HIS A 535 -19.31 -18.21 21.70
N ASN A 536 -20.14 -18.34 22.73
CA ASN A 536 -19.78 -18.92 24.03
C ASN A 536 -20.21 -20.39 24.17
N GLY A 537 -20.61 -21.03 23.07
CA GLY A 537 -21.01 -22.45 23.04
C GLY A 537 -20.17 -23.29 22.09
N ILE A 538 -19.02 -22.79 21.66
CA ILE A 538 -18.13 -23.42 20.67
C ILE A 538 -16.85 -23.88 21.37
N THR A 539 -16.37 -25.07 21.03
CA THR A 539 -15.07 -25.60 21.48
C THR A 539 -14.18 -25.91 20.28
N TYR A 540 -12.87 -25.73 20.46
CA TYR A 540 -11.84 -26.03 19.46
C TYR A 540 -11.23 -27.40 19.75
N PHE A 541 -11.26 -28.28 18.76
CA PHE A 541 -10.75 -29.65 18.86
C PHE A 541 -9.63 -29.89 17.84
N LEU A 542 -8.66 -30.71 18.22
CA LEU A 542 -7.65 -31.28 17.32
C LEU A 542 -8.12 -32.69 16.95
N LEU A 543 -8.62 -32.86 15.73
CA LEU A 543 -9.21 -34.12 15.26
C LEU A 543 -8.18 -34.96 14.49
N ASP A 544 -8.00 -36.23 14.85
CA ASP A 544 -7.26 -37.18 14.00
C ASP A 544 -8.12 -37.51 12.76
N MET A 545 -7.64 -37.13 11.58
CA MET A 545 -8.35 -37.32 10.32
C MET A 545 -8.45 -38.78 9.87
N ARG A 546 -7.77 -39.71 10.56
CA ARG A 546 -7.87 -41.16 10.33
C ARG A 546 -8.76 -41.88 11.35
N SER A 547 -9.40 -41.14 12.27
CA SER A 547 -10.35 -41.74 13.20
C SER A 547 -11.49 -42.42 12.45
N GLU A 548 -11.92 -43.57 12.97
CA GLU A 548 -13.13 -44.23 12.50
C GLU A 548 -14.32 -43.27 12.60
N GLY A 549 -15.13 -43.17 11.53
CA GLY A 549 -16.23 -42.21 11.41
C GLY A 549 -15.87 -40.89 10.70
N VAL A 550 -14.60 -40.65 10.36
CA VAL A 550 -14.20 -39.53 9.47
C VAL A 550 -14.20 -40.01 8.02
N ASP A 551 -15.07 -39.45 7.18
CA ASP A 551 -15.12 -39.71 5.73
C ASP A 551 -14.87 -38.43 4.94
N VAL A 552 -13.82 -38.44 4.12
CA VAL A 552 -13.39 -37.29 3.31
C VAL A 552 -13.81 -37.50 1.87
N LYS A 553 -14.62 -36.58 1.34
CA LYS A 553 -15.04 -36.54 -0.07
C LYS A 553 -14.41 -35.34 -0.78
N PRO A 554 -13.46 -35.56 -1.69
CA PRO A 554 -12.90 -34.49 -2.51
C PRO A 554 -13.99 -33.81 -3.35
N LEU A 555 -13.92 -32.48 -3.45
CA LEU A 555 -14.79 -31.65 -4.27
C LEU A 555 -14.00 -31.17 -5.47
N ARG A 556 -14.50 -31.48 -6.67
CA ARG A 556 -13.88 -31.00 -7.90
C ARG A 556 -14.23 -29.53 -8.11
N GLU A 557 -13.22 -28.69 -8.15
CA GLU A 557 -13.36 -27.23 -8.27
C GLU A 557 -13.27 -26.76 -9.73
N LEU A 558 -13.39 -25.44 -9.94
CA LEU A 558 -13.44 -24.80 -11.26
C LEU A 558 -12.23 -25.12 -12.15
N THR A 559 -11.05 -25.31 -11.56
CA THR A 559 -9.81 -25.68 -12.26
C THR A 559 -9.82 -27.14 -12.75
N GLY A 560 -10.77 -27.95 -12.28
CA GLY A 560 -10.80 -29.40 -12.48
C GLY A 560 -10.01 -30.19 -11.44
N ASN A 561 -9.22 -29.51 -10.59
CA ASN A 561 -8.53 -30.10 -9.43
C ASN A 561 -9.51 -30.37 -8.28
N ALA A 562 -9.03 -31.03 -7.22
CA ALA A 562 -9.82 -31.32 -6.03
C ALA A 562 -9.05 -30.93 -4.75
N LEU A 563 -8.79 -29.63 -4.61
CA LEU A 563 -8.08 -29.11 -3.45
C LEU A 563 -8.98 -29.08 -2.21
N PHE A 564 -10.28 -28.85 -2.39
CA PHE A 564 -11.26 -28.77 -1.31
C PHE A 564 -11.97 -30.11 -1.08
N ASN A 565 -12.50 -30.29 0.13
CA ASN A 565 -13.20 -31.51 0.52
C ASN A 565 -14.43 -31.19 1.36
N THR A 566 -15.42 -32.07 1.28
CA THR A 566 -16.41 -32.27 2.34
C THR A 566 -15.87 -33.31 3.30
N VAL A 567 -16.00 -33.06 4.60
CA VAL A 567 -15.61 -33.99 5.66
C VAL A 567 -16.85 -34.31 6.48
N TYR A 568 -17.27 -35.58 6.43
CA TYR A 568 -18.33 -36.11 7.28
C TYR A 568 -17.70 -36.66 8.55
N ILE A 569 -18.27 -36.31 9.68
CA ILE A 569 -17.84 -36.74 11.01
C ILE A 569 -19.06 -37.44 11.61
N ASP A 570 -19.00 -38.75 11.74
CA ASP A 570 -20.09 -39.58 12.28
C ASP A 570 -19.65 -40.24 13.59
N ASP A 571 -20.31 -39.86 14.68
CA ASP A 571 -20.05 -40.30 16.07
C ASP A 571 -18.55 -40.47 16.48
N VAL A 572 -17.68 -39.57 16.00
CA VAL A 572 -16.23 -39.71 16.20
C VAL A 572 -15.85 -39.38 17.64
N PHE A 573 -15.10 -40.28 18.28
CA PHE A 573 -14.56 -40.03 19.62
C PHE A 573 -13.32 -39.12 19.54
N VAL A 574 -13.32 -38.07 20.35
CA VAL A 574 -12.17 -37.15 20.54
C VAL A 574 -11.88 -37.05 22.04
N PRO A 575 -10.67 -37.42 22.49
CA PRO A 575 -10.34 -37.41 23.92
C PRO A 575 -10.18 -35.98 24.45
N ASP A 576 -10.31 -35.79 25.77
CA ASP A 576 -10.18 -34.47 26.41
C ASP A 576 -8.84 -33.78 26.13
N GLU A 577 -7.75 -34.54 26.01
CA GLU A 577 -6.42 -34.02 25.66
C GLU A 577 -6.33 -33.40 24.25
N CYS A 578 -7.35 -33.61 23.41
CA CYS A 578 -7.45 -33.02 22.07
C CYS A 578 -8.36 -31.78 22.04
N VAL A 579 -8.83 -31.28 23.19
CA VAL A 579 -9.44 -29.96 23.31
C VAL A 579 -8.34 -28.90 23.36
N LEU A 580 -8.36 -27.93 22.44
CA LEU A 580 -7.41 -26.81 22.44
C LEU A 580 -8.02 -25.61 23.17
N GLY A 581 -7.37 -25.16 24.25
CA GLY A 581 -7.93 -24.14 25.14
C GLY A 581 -9.04 -24.69 26.04
N GLU A 582 -9.97 -23.83 26.45
CA GLU A 582 -11.06 -24.20 27.34
C GLU A 582 -12.35 -24.59 26.59
N VAL A 583 -13.12 -25.51 27.17
CA VAL A 583 -14.46 -25.87 26.69
C VAL A 583 -15.34 -24.62 26.65
N ASN A 584 -16.15 -24.47 25.61
CA ASN A 584 -17.02 -23.31 25.34
C ASN A 584 -16.28 -21.98 25.08
N ARG A 585 -14.93 -21.99 25.03
CA ARG A 585 -14.09 -20.83 24.71
C ARG A 585 -13.38 -20.97 23.35
N GLY A 586 -13.79 -21.92 22.52
CA GLY A 586 -13.19 -22.18 21.21
C GLY A 586 -13.26 -21.00 20.22
N TRP A 587 -14.22 -20.08 20.39
CA TRP A 587 -14.31 -18.88 19.56
C TRP A 587 -13.12 -17.92 19.76
N GLU A 588 -12.56 -17.87 20.96
CA GLU A 588 -11.36 -17.07 21.25
C GLU A 588 -10.15 -17.64 20.50
N VAL A 589 -9.97 -18.97 20.58
CA VAL A 589 -8.92 -19.71 19.88
C VAL A 589 -9.07 -19.54 18.36
N SER A 590 -10.30 -19.65 17.83
CA SER A 590 -10.55 -19.52 16.39
C SER A 590 -10.27 -18.11 15.87
N ARG A 591 -10.52 -17.06 16.68
CA ARG A 591 -10.15 -15.69 16.30
C ARG A 591 -8.65 -15.54 16.12
N ASN A 592 -7.83 -16.18 16.97
CA ASN A 592 -6.39 -16.19 16.80
C ASN A 592 -5.98 -16.90 15.49
N THR A 593 -6.58 -18.07 15.20
CA THR A 593 -6.37 -18.79 13.92
C THR A 593 -6.74 -17.92 12.71
N LEU A 594 -7.91 -17.29 12.70
CA LEU A 594 -8.40 -16.47 11.58
C LEU A 594 -7.61 -15.16 11.39
N THR A 595 -7.05 -14.60 12.45
CA THR A 595 -6.13 -13.45 12.37
C THR A 595 -4.84 -13.87 11.68
N ALA A 596 -4.21 -14.97 12.11
CA ALA A 596 -3.00 -15.49 11.49
C ALA A 596 -3.23 -15.89 10.02
N GLU A 597 -4.39 -16.48 9.71
CA GLU A 597 -4.80 -16.84 8.35
C GLU A 597 -4.82 -15.60 7.44
N ARG A 598 -5.46 -14.50 7.88
CA ARG A 598 -5.57 -13.27 7.09
C ARG A 598 -4.21 -12.65 6.77
N VAL A 599 -3.32 -12.58 7.77
CA VAL A 599 -1.96 -12.07 7.58
C VAL A 599 -1.19 -12.96 6.60
N SER A 600 -1.25 -14.29 6.78
CA SER A 600 -0.59 -15.24 5.88
C SER A 600 -1.10 -15.14 4.45
N ILE A 601 -2.41 -15.00 4.23
CA ILE A 601 -3.00 -14.91 2.89
C ILE A 601 -2.69 -13.56 2.24
N GLY A 602 -2.72 -12.45 2.99
CA GLY A 602 -2.46 -11.11 2.46
C GLY A 602 -0.99 -10.86 2.06
N SER A 603 -0.06 -11.68 2.59
CA SER A 603 1.39 -11.54 2.40
C SER A 603 2.04 -12.66 1.58
N SER A 604 1.32 -13.76 1.27
CA SER A 604 1.89 -14.89 0.53
C SER A 604 1.54 -14.85 -0.96
N GLU A 605 2.55 -15.08 -1.80
CA GLU A 605 2.35 -15.43 -3.21
C GLU A 605 2.14 -16.94 -3.31
N ALA A 606 0.90 -17.38 -3.50
CA ALA A 606 0.60 -18.79 -3.65
C ALA A 606 1.05 -19.30 -5.02
N ASN A 607 1.72 -20.46 -5.07
CA ASN A 607 2.31 -21.02 -6.31
C ASN A 607 1.30 -21.27 -7.45
N PHE A 608 0.01 -21.38 -7.13
CA PHE A 608 -1.08 -21.59 -8.08
C PHE A 608 -1.73 -20.27 -8.57
N LEU A 609 -1.15 -19.12 -8.22
CA LEU A 609 -1.57 -17.80 -8.67
C LEU A 609 -0.43 -17.14 -9.45
N ALA A 610 -0.80 -16.24 -10.36
CA ALA A 610 0.18 -15.40 -11.05
C ALA A 610 0.82 -14.40 -10.07
N THR A 611 2.14 -14.29 -10.10
CA THR A 611 2.88 -13.28 -9.31
C THR A 611 3.11 -12.01 -10.12
N LEU A 612 3.44 -10.90 -9.43
CA LEU A 612 3.80 -9.65 -10.10
C LEU A 612 4.99 -9.84 -11.06
N SER A 613 6.02 -10.59 -10.64
CA SER A 613 7.19 -10.84 -11.48
C SER A 613 6.83 -11.62 -12.74
N GLN A 614 5.99 -12.65 -12.63
CA GLN A 614 5.49 -13.39 -13.80
C GLN A 614 4.65 -12.51 -14.73
N PHE A 615 3.88 -11.57 -14.17
CA PHE A 615 3.11 -10.62 -14.96
C PHE A 615 4.00 -9.62 -15.70
N VAL A 616 5.03 -9.06 -15.03
CA VAL A 616 6.03 -8.19 -15.66
C VAL A 616 6.77 -8.92 -16.77
N ASP A 617 7.16 -10.18 -16.55
CA ASP A 617 7.78 -11.03 -17.57
C ASP A 617 6.86 -11.21 -18.79
N PHE A 618 5.58 -11.49 -18.54
CA PHE A 618 4.57 -11.62 -19.60
C PHE A 618 4.37 -10.32 -20.39
N VAL A 619 4.35 -9.18 -19.72
CA VAL A 619 4.22 -7.86 -20.36
C VAL A 619 5.47 -7.53 -21.19
N ARG A 620 6.67 -7.81 -20.66
CA ARG A 620 7.95 -7.58 -21.35
C ARG A 620 8.07 -8.42 -22.63
N ASP A 621 7.67 -9.68 -22.56
CA ASP A 621 7.89 -10.63 -23.66
C ASP A 621 6.75 -10.58 -24.71
N GLY A 622 5.63 -9.93 -24.39
CA GLY A 622 4.47 -9.78 -25.26
C GLY A 622 4.45 -8.49 -26.10
N GLN A 623 3.55 -8.44 -27.08
CA GLN A 623 3.27 -7.24 -27.89
C GLN A 623 1.86 -6.74 -27.59
N PHE A 624 1.78 -5.53 -27.04
CA PHE A 624 0.52 -4.93 -26.59
C PHE A 624 0.33 -3.55 -27.21
N ASP A 625 -0.92 -3.22 -27.56
CA ASP A 625 -1.28 -1.87 -27.97
C ASP A 625 -1.24 -0.90 -26.78
N GLN A 626 -1.41 0.40 -27.05
CA GLN A 626 -1.33 1.43 -26.02
C GLN A 626 -2.39 1.28 -24.91
N VAL A 627 -3.57 0.74 -25.23
CA VAL A 627 -4.65 0.53 -24.23
C VAL A 627 -4.28 -0.60 -23.28
N ALA A 628 -3.76 -1.70 -23.83
CA ALA A 628 -3.27 -2.83 -23.06
C ALA A 628 -2.02 -2.45 -22.24
N GLN A 629 -1.08 -1.70 -22.81
CA GLN A 629 0.08 -1.16 -22.07
C GLN A 629 -0.35 -0.28 -20.89
N HIS A 630 -1.31 0.62 -21.10
CA HIS A 630 -1.87 1.45 -20.04
C HIS A 630 -2.49 0.60 -18.91
N ARG A 631 -3.28 -0.43 -19.23
CA ARG A 631 -3.85 -1.33 -18.23
C ARG A 631 -2.80 -2.18 -17.51
N ALA A 632 -1.78 -2.65 -18.23
CA ALA A 632 -0.66 -3.38 -17.66
C ALA A 632 0.10 -2.51 -16.65
N GLY A 633 0.39 -1.25 -17.00
CA GLY A 633 1.03 -0.29 -16.11
C GLY A 633 0.26 -0.05 -14.81
N GLN A 634 -1.08 0.07 -14.90
CA GLN A 634 -1.92 0.15 -13.70
C GLN A 634 -1.77 -1.09 -12.83
N LEU A 635 -1.89 -2.30 -13.41
CA LEU A 635 -1.79 -3.55 -12.66
C LEU A 635 -0.40 -3.72 -12.02
N ILE A 636 0.69 -3.37 -12.71
CA ILE A 636 2.05 -3.41 -12.17
C ILE A 636 2.17 -2.44 -10.99
N ALA A 637 1.67 -1.20 -11.12
CA ALA A 637 1.66 -0.22 -10.04
C ALA A 637 0.87 -0.70 -8.82
N GLU A 638 -0.34 -1.23 -9.05
CA GLU A 638 -1.19 -1.80 -7.98
C GLU A 638 -0.51 -2.98 -7.27
N GLY A 639 0.22 -3.80 -8.03
CA GLY A 639 0.97 -4.95 -7.53
C GLY A 639 2.16 -4.58 -6.67
N HIS A 640 2.97 -3.63 -7.15
CA HIS A 640 4.10 -3.11 -6.41
C HIS A 640 3.64 -2.43 -5.12
N ALA A 641 2.63 -1.56 -5.22
CA ALA A 641 2.07 -0.87 -4.06
C ALA A 641 1.48 -1.84 -3.02
N ALA A 642 0.92 -2.98 -3.42
CA ALA A 642 0.47 -4.01 -2.48
C ALA A 642 1.64 -4.65 -1.69
N LYS A 643 2.79 -4.89 -2.34
CA LYS A 643 4.00 -5.36 -1.65
C LYS A 643 4.54 -4.33 -0.67
N VAL A 644 4.61 -3.07 -1.11
CA VAL A 644 5.04 -1.95 -0.26
C VAL A 644 4.09 -1.74 0.92
N LEU A 645 2.78 -1.85 0.71
CA LEU A 645 1.77 -1.74 1.77
C LEU A 645 1.98 -2.79 2.86
N ASN A 646 2.32 -4.03 2.49
CA ASN A 646 2.63 -5.09 3.44
C ASN A 646 3.89 -4.79 4.27
N LEU A 647 4.94 -4.25 3.64
CA LEU A 647 6.13 -3.78 4.36
C LEU A 647 5.75 -2.66 5.34
N ARG A 648 5.05 -1.63 4.85
CA ARG A 648 4.62 -0.49 5.66
C ARG A 648 3.73 -0.91 6.84
N SER A 649 2.79 -1.83 6.63
CA SER A 649 1.96 -2.40 7.70
C SER A 649 2.79 -3.09 8.78
N THR A 650 3.86 -3.77 8.37
CA THR A 650 4.79 -4.44 9.30
C THR A 650 5.52 -3.43 10.16
N LEU A 651 6.00 -2.34 9.56
CA LEU A 651 6.66 -1.23 10.26
C LEU A 651 5.72 -0.46 11.21
N LEU A 652 4.46 -0.25 10.82
CA LEU A 652 3.47 0.38 11.70
C LEU A 652 3.12 -0.49 12.91
N THR A 653 3.06 -1.81 12.73
CA THR A 653 2.83 -2.75 13.83
C THR A 653 4.00 -2.72 14.82
N LEU A 654 5.25 -2.61 14.32
CA LEU A 654 6.44 -2.41 15.16
C LEU A 654 6.38 -1.12 15.98
N ALA A 655 5.86 -0.05 15.39
CA ALA A 655 5.67 1.23 16.07
C ALA A 655 4.50 1.24 17.08
N GLY A 656 3.87 0.08 17.36
CA GLY A 656 2.79 -0.07 18.34
C GLY A 656 1.38 -0.01 17.75
N GLY A 657 1.22 0.02 16.43
CA GLY A 657 -0.08 0.01 15.74
C GLY A 657 -0.78 -1.36 15.71
N ASP A 658 -2.10 -1.36 15.48
CA ASP A 658 -2.88 -2.60 15.28
C ASP A 658 -2.66 -3.17 13.86
N ALA A 659 -2.15 -4.39 13.78
CA ALA A 659 -1.91 -5.09 12.51
C ALA A 659 -3.19 -5.51 11.78
N MET A 660 -4.32 -5.64 12.49
CA MET A 660 -5.53 -6.29 11.97
C MET A 660 -6.21 -5.53 10.82
N PRO A 661 -6.48 -4.22 10.92
CA PRO A 661 -7.09 -3.46 9.82
C PRO A 661 -6.24 -3.47 8.55
N SER A 662 -4.92 -3.29 8.70
CA SER A 662 -3.98 -3.26 7.58
C SER A 662 -3.92 -4.60 6.85
N ALA A 663 -3.97 -5.73 7.56
CA ALA A 663 -4.02 -7.05 6.94
C ALA A 663 -5.31 -7.28 6.11
N ALA A 664 -6.45 -6.70 6.52
CA ALA A 664 -7.69 -6.78 5.75
C ALA A 664 -7.62 -5.98 4.44
N VAL A 665 -7.04 -4.77 4.50
CA VAL A 665 -6.77 -3.94 3.31
C VAL A 665 -5.82 -4.66 2.35
N SER A 666 -4.68 -5.15 2.85
CA SER A 666 -3.71 -5.90 2.04
C SER A 666 -4.33 -7.12 1.37
N LYS A 667 -5.12 -7.93 2.10
CA LYS A 667 -5.82 -9.08 1.53
C LYS A 667 -6.77 -8.64 0.42
N LEU A 668 -7.62 -7.64 0.67
CA LEU A 668 -8.60 -7.15 -0.31
C LEU A 668 -7.93 -6.72 -1.62
N LEU A 669 -6.86 -5.92 -1.51
CA LEU A 669 -6.17 -5.35 -2.66
C LEU A 669 -5.35 -6.41 -3.41
N SER A 670 -4.51 -7.18 -2.71
CA SER A 670 -3.65 -8.21 -3.34
C SER A 670 -4.45 -9.24 -4.13
N MET A 671 -5.64 -9.62 -3.65
CA MET A 671 -6.52 -10.58 -4.33
C MET A 671 -7.08 -10.02 -5.64
N ARG A 672 -7.52 -8.77 -5.63
CA ARG A 672 -8.04 -8.09 -6.83
C ARG A 672 -6.96 -7.90 -7.87
N THR A 673 -5.78 -7.45 -7.45
CA THR A 673 -4.65 -7.26 -8.37
C THR A 673 -4.19 -8.58 -8.98
N GLY A 674 -4.08 -9.65 -8.18
CA GLY A 674 -3.72 -10.98 -8.66
C GLY A 674 -4.71 -11.57 -9.68
N GLN A 675 -6.02 -11.38 -9.46
CA GLN A 675 -7.05 -11.71 -10.46
C GLN A 675 -6.88 -10.88 -11.73
N GLY A 676 -6.59 -9.58 -11.58
CA GLY A 676 -6.38 -8.65 -12.68
C GLY A 676 -5.23 -9.04 -13.62
N TYR A 677 -4.12 -9.59 -13.09
CA TYR A 677 -3.03 -10.12 -13.92
C TYR A 677 -3.53 -11.23 -14.85
N ALA A 678 -4.26 -12.19 -14.28
CA ALA A 678 -4.72 -13.36 -15.03
C ALA A 678 -5.82 -12.98 -16.03
N GLU A 679 -6.73 -12.08 -15.65
CA GLU A 679 -7.74 -11.52 -16.57
C GLU A 679 -7.09 -10.80 -17.76
N PHE A 680 -6.07 -9.96 -17.48
CA PHE A 680 -5.33 -9.26 -18.54
C PHE A 680 -4.67 -10.24 -19.50
N ALA A 681 -3.91 -11.21 -18.98
CA ALA A 681 -3.19 -12.16 -19.82
C ALA A 681 -4.14 -13.01 -20.67
N VAL A 682 -5.19 -13.57 -20.06
CA VAL A 682 -6.19 -14.37 -20.76
C VAL A 682 -6.90 -13.56 -21.85
N SER A 683 -7.32 -12.32 -21.54
CA SER A 683 -7.97 -11.45 -22.54
C SER A 683 -7.06 -11.08 -23.71
N SER A 684 -5.74 -11.06 -23.49
CA SER A 684 -4.76 -10.68 -24.50
C SER A 684 -4.48 -11.78 -25.53
N PHE A 685 -4.77 -13.06 -25.22
CA PHE A 685 -4.56 -14.17 -26.17
C PHE A 685 -5.62 -14.25 -27.28
N GLY A 686 -6.70 -13.49 -27.21
CA GLY A 686 -7.79 -13.59 -28.19
C GLY A 686 -8.39 -15.00 -28.22
N THR A 687 -8.45 -15.63 -29.40
CA THR A 687 -8.99 -16.99 -29.55
C THR A 687 -8.13 -18.07 -28.89
N ASP A 688 -6.83 -17.83 -28.74
CA ASP A 688 -5.90 -18.81 -28.15
C ASP A 688 -6.15 -19.00 -26.65
N ALA A 689 -6.89 -18.08 -26.02
CA ALA A 689 -7.41 -18.25 -24.66
C ALA A 689 -8.30 -19.50 -24.49
N ALA A 690 -8.82 -20.08 -25.58
CA ALA A 690 -9.57 -21.33 -25.56
C ALA A 690 -8.69 -22.58 -25.37
N ILE A 691 -7.36 -22.44 -25.47
CA ILE A 691 -6.41 -23.54 -25.22
C ILE A 691 -6.30 -23.78 -23.72
N GLY A 692 -6.75 -24.96 -23.26
CA GLY A 692 -6.71 -25.36 -21.84
C GLY A 692 -5.48 -26.19 -21.43
N ASP A 693 -4.50 -26.37 -22.32
CA ASP A 693 -3.27 -27.11 -22.03
C ASP A 693 -2.32 -26.27 -21.17
N THR A 694 -2.11 -26.67 -19.91
CA THR A 694 -1.31 -25.95 -18.91
C THR A 694 0.18 -25.94 -19.21
N ASP A 695 0.66 -26.81 -20.12
CA ASP A 695 2.04 -26.76 -20.61
C ASP A 695 2.24 -25.62 -21.62
N GLN A 696 1.15 -25.07 -22.16
CA GLN A 696 1.15 -23.90 -23.03
C GLN A 696 0.83 -22.63 -22.24
N LEU A 697 1.44 -21.51 -22.65
CA LEU A 697 1.29 -20.22 -21.96
C LEU A 697 -0.19 -19.80 -21.80
N PRO A 698 -1.07 -19.90 -22.82
CA PRO A 698 -2.48 -19.55 -22.66
C PRO A 698 -3.21 -20.42 -21.63
N GLY A 699 -2.99 -21.74 -21.66
CA GLY A 699 -3.64 -22.66 -20.71
C GLY A 699 -3.13 -22.47 -19.28
N LYS A 700 -1.84 -22.16 -19.10
CA LYS A 700 -1.27 -21.83 -17.79
C LYS A 700 -1.88 -20.56 -17.18
N TRP A 701 -2.00 -19.49 -17.97
CA TRP A 701 -2.68 -18.27 -17.52
C TRP A 701 -4.19 -18.47 -17.33
N GLY A 702 -4.80 -19.34 -18.13
CA GLY A 702 -6.17 -19.82 -17.94
C GLY A 702 -6.34 -20.50 -16.57
N GLU A 703 -5.42 -21.39 -16.19
CA GLU A 703 -5.44 -22.03 -14.87
C GLU A 703 -5.30 -21.00 -13.74
N TYR A 704 -4.38 -20.02 -13.87
CA TYR A 704 -4.27 -18.91 -12.92
C TYR A 704 -5.57 -18.13 -12.78
N LEU A 705 -6.26 -17.85 -13.90
CA LEU A 705 -7.53 -17.13 -13.87
C LEU A 705 -8.60 -17.95 -13.13
N LEU A 706 -8.76 -19.23 -13.46
CA LEU A 706 -9.74 -20.10 -12.80
C LEU A 706 -9.44 -20.26 -11.31
N ALA A 707 -8.18 -20.47 -10.93
CA ALA A 707 -7.76 -20.63 -9.54
C ALA A 707 -7.95 -19.33 -8.73
N SER A 708 -7.64 -18.18 -9.33
CA SER A 708 -7.67 -16.88 -8.66
C SER A 708 -9.06 -16.49 -8.16
N ARG A 709 -10.16 -17.02 -8.74
CA ARG A 709 -11.54 -16.72 -8.29
C ARG A 709 -11.84 -17.15 -6.87
N ALA A 710 -11.13 -18.16 -6.36
CA ALA A 710 -11.31 -18.61 -4.99
C ALA A 710 -10.81 -17.57 -3.97
N THR A 711 -9.84 -16.71 -4.35
CA THR A 711 -9.15 -15.81 -3.41
C THR A 711 -10.09 -14.81 -2.76
N THR A 712 -11.03 -14.25 -3.51
CA THR A 712 -12.04 -13.29 -3.01
C THR A 712 -13.13 -13.94 -2.14
N ILE A 713 -13.06 -15.26 -1.91
CA ILE A 713 -14.03 -16.04 -1.14
C ILE A 713 -13.40 -16.59 0.14
N TYR A 714 -12.28 -17.32 0.04
CA TYR A 714 -11.65 -17.95 1.21
C TYR A 714 -10.91 -16.93 2.10
N GLY A 715 -10.65 -17.30 3.36
CA GLY A 715 -10.09 -16.38 4.36
C GLY A 715 -11.00 -15.18 4.66
N GLY A 716 -12.30 -15.32 4.38
CA GLY A 716 -13.34 -14.28 4.46
C GLY A 716 -13.50 -13.50 3.16
N THR A 717 -14.76 -13.40 2.69
CA THR A 717 -15.10 -12.77 1.40
C THR A 717 -14.69 -11.30 1.35
N SER A 718 -14.62 -10.73 0.14
CA SER A 718 -14.37 -9.29 -0.04
C SER A 718 -15.33 -8.42 0.77
N GLU A 719 -16.62 -8.77 0.84
CA GLU A 719 -17.64 -8.04 1.63
C GLU A 719 -17.35 -8.12 3.13
N VAL A 720 -16.87 -9.27 3.62
CA VAL A 720 -16.46 -9.42 5.02
C VAL A 720 -15.21 -8.58 5.29
N GLN A 721 -14.24 -8.53 4.38
CA GLN A 721 -13.07 -7.65 4.54
C GLN A 721 -13.49 -6.18 4.55
N LEU A 722 -14.38 -5.76 3.64
CA LEU A 722 -14.90 -4.39 3.60
C LEU A 722 -15.65 -4.02 4.90
N ASN A 723 -16.43 -4.94 5.47
CA ASN A 723 -17.05 -4.74 6.78
C ASN A 723 -15.99 -4.57 7.89
N ILE A 724 -14.96 -5.42 7.92
CA ILE A 724 -13.86 -5.32 8.90
C ILE A 724 -13.14 -3.98 8.77
N ILE A 725 -12.79 -3.58 7.54
CA ILE A 725 -12.11 -2.30 7.26
C ILE A 725 -12.97 -1.14 7.75
N ALA A 726 -14.24 -1.09 7.34
CA ALA A 726 -15.16 -0.04 7.76
C ALA A 726 -15.34 0.04 9.29
N GLU A 727 -15.51 -1.09 9.97
CA GLU A 727 -15.83 -1.12 11.40
C GLU A 727 -14.60 -0.95 12.28
N ARG A 728 -13.44 -1.49 11.88
CA ARG A 728 -12.21 -1.48 12.68
C ARG A 728 -11.29 -0.31 12.35
N LEU A 729 -11.15 0.04 11.07
CA LEU A 729 -10.29 1.14 10.66
C LEU A 729 -11.02 2.48 10.72
N LEU A 730 -12.24 2.51 10.15
CA LEU A 730 -13.02 3.75 10.08
C LEU A 730 -13.97 3.92 11.26
N GLY A 731 -14.20 2.90 12.09
CA GLY A 731 -15.13 2.98 13.23
C GLY A 731 -16.59 3.17 12.82
N LEU A 732 -16.97 2.73 11.62
CA LEU A 732 -18.36 2.74 11.19
C LEU A 732 -19.20 1.76 12.02
N PRO A 733 -20.48 2.08 12.28
CA PRO A 733 -21.35 1.23 13.10
C PRO A 733 -21.60 -0.13 12.44
N ARG A 734 -21.73 -1.18 13.27
CA ARG A 734 -22.05 -2.54 12.80
C ARG A 734 -23.42 -2.63 12.17
N ASP A 735 -23.58 -3.59 11.27
CA ASP A 735 -24.90 -3.97 10.77
C ASP A 735 -25.73 -4.58 11.93
N PRO A 736 -27.04 -4.33 11.99
CA PRO A 736 -27.92 -4.81 13.06
C PRO A 736 -28.10 -6.33 13.08
#